data_AF-A0AAE1EDN1-F1
#
_entry.id   AF-A0AAE1EDN1-F1
#
_cell.length_a   1.000
_cell.length_b   1.000
_cell.length_c   1.000
_cell.angle_alpha   90.00
_cell.angle_beta   90.00
_cell.angle_gamma   90.00
#
_symmetry.space_group_name_H-M   'P 1'
#
loop_
_entity.id
_entity.type
_entity.pdbx_description
1 polymer ?
#
loop_
_entity_poly.entity_id
_entity_poly.type
_entity_poly.pdbx_seq_one_letter_code
_entity_poly.pdbx_strand_id
1 'polypeptide(L)'
;MAFSDPLPVLSLHDCCFSPYTNETPVLYQDDHQRVNKDHLTPRSQDQIEIVCLDLFESDHGDGGRDVIVIDKQLAAEIRTLRNKIKKAVRTVDQELITGPVDIEKNHTSEFFSLRDVSQQCAALCADLENMQADYWKWKVLLIEDCKTLDELRQPPLSQQRADLFLAIIVSLKEAMQYRHRTAGEFVKYSFHKAVATLSPERQKLMKEINGEINRLADKIDKYFQLAKYPHNPIVMKREIKSDLKTAFESIMDKLAAFREKFFAEFGKASKSMSEVREEEEEMYQRKELELKVCQIRLQQAFLSESGKMSRKYKLLVEHARQIVQVCACGERVLSGNSMKSVAVLEGAEGGYSVLVDRAGIIADLGKSDELATKYNREDVDNIIDATGKCVIPGLVDAHTHAVWAGDRVHEFAMKLAGATYMDIHRMGGGIHYTVNHTCAASEETLLSLLLNRMRQISQSGTTFVEVKSGYGLNLENEVKMLRVIDRARKVVPLEISSTYCGAHAVPKQTTAAEATQDILQTHIPHITSLVREGQLRVDNIDVFCEVGVFDVPQTRAILQAGKDAGMQINFHGEELNQLRSAEMGAELGAHAISHLEEVSPEGIAAMARSGTVAVALPTTAYMLRLRPPPVRDMIAEGVAVALGSDFNPNAHCLAMPVVMNLACVILHMSMPEALVAATINAAHALGQSAMHGSVEKGKWGNLLLLNAPTWEHLIYQLGCHNDVISAVIFKGDVVHQRTEQH
;
A
#
# COMPACT_ATOMS: atom_id res chain seq x y z
N MET A 1 31.87 46.08 -25.14
CA MET A 1 32.31 44.80 -25.71
C MET A 1 31.21 43.79 -25.39
N ALA A 2 30.08 43.64 -26.10
CA ALA A 2 29.74 43.69 -27.52
C ALA A 2 30.53 42.66 -28.36
N PHE A 3 29.89 41.52 -28.62
CA PHE A 3 29.77 40.72 -29.88
C PHE A 3 28.79 39.56 -29.54
N SER A 4 27.50 39.48 -29.96
CA SER A 4 26.90 39.18 -31.29
C SER A 4 27.43 37.87 -31.90
N ASP A 5 26.68 36.85 -32.33
CA ASP A 5 25.27 36.68 -32.74
C ASP A 5 24.87 35.18 -32.69
N PRO A 6 23.57 34.84 -32.72
CA PRO A 6 23.05 33.48 -32.89
C PRO A 6 22.82 33.13 -34.39
N LEU A 7 23.00 31.86 -34.77
CA LEU A 7 22.68 31.36 -36.13
C LEU A 7 21.67 30.19 -36.09
N PRO A 8 20.92 29.94 -37.19
CA PRO A 8 19.49 29.70 -37.14
C PRO A 8 19.03 28.29 -37.54
N VAL A 9 17.73 28.08 -37.32
CA VAL A 9 16.80 27.05 -37.79
C VAL A 9 17.16 26.41 -39.13
N LEU A 10 17.12 25.07 -39.19
CA LEU A 10 16.84 24.31 -40.41
C LEU A 10 15.74 23.27 -40.15
N SER A 11 14.58 23.55 -40.74
CA SER A 11 13.48 22.63 -40.99
C SER A 11 13.84 21.69 -42.13
N LEU A 12 13.38 20.44 -42.04
CA LEU A 12 13.30 19.52 -43.18
C LEU A 12 11.91 18.89 -43.17
N HIS A 13 11.02 19.48 -43.97
CA HIS A 13 9.85 18.81 -44.50
C HIS A 13 9.92 18.88 -46.03
N ASP A 14 9.58 17.73 -46.62
CA ASP A 14 9.00 17.49 -47.95
C ASP A 14 9.84 17.52 -49.23
N CYS A 15 9.83 16.38 -49.91
CA CYS A 15 9.32 16.16 -51.28
C CYS A 15 9.37 14.65 -51.59
N CYS A 16 8.49 13.97 -52.30
CA CYS A 16 7.18 14.22 -52.92
C CYS A 16 6.76 12.87 -53.58
N PHE A 17 5.46 12.53 -53.60
CA PHE A 17 4.67 12.31 -54.83
C PHE A 17 3.24 11.82 -54.48
N SER A 18 2.30 12.76 -54.66
CA SER A 18 0.86 12.63 -54.94
C SER A 18 0.68 12.41 -56.47
N PRO A 19 -0.51 12.27 -57.14
CA PRO A 19 -1.85 12.72 -56.70
C PRO A 19 -3.12 11.96 -57.19
N TYR A 20 -4.26 12.53 -56.78
CA TYR A 20 -5.65 12.49 -57.32
C TYR A 20 -6.66 11.62 -56.55
N THR A 21 -7.86 12.08 -56.13
CA THR A 21 -8.50 13.41 -55.99
C THR A 21 -9.82 13.24 -55.22
N ASN A 22 -10.17 14.29 -54.48
CA ASN A 22 -11.50 14.86 -54.12
C ASN A 22 -12.77 13.98 -54.08
N GLU A 23 -13.49 14.14 -52.96
CA GLU A 23 -14.90 14.59 -52.82
C GLU A 23 -15.67 13.81 -51.74
N THR A 24 -16.00 14.49 -50.66
CA THR A 24 -17.19 14.28 -49.80
C THR A 24 -18.02 15.56 -49.87
N PRO A 25 -19.31 15.60 -49.46
CA PRO A 25 -20.23 14.52 -49.06
C PRO A 25 -21.66 14.69 -49.65
N VAL A 26 -22.49 13.63 -49.67
CA VAL A 26 -23.95 13.80 -49.73
C VAL A 26 -24.66 12.82 -48.79
N LEU A 27 -25.44 13.39 -47.88
CA LEU A 27 -26.45 12.75 -47.04
C LEU A 27 -27.42 11.90 -47.88
N TYR A 28 -27.73 10.69 -47.43
CA TYR A 28 -29.04 10.10 -47.66
C TYR A 28 -29.62 9.58 -46.35
N GLN A 29 -30.66 10.28 -45.91
CA GLN A 29 -31.65 9.83 -44.96
C GLN A 29 -32.45 8.66 -45.55
N ASP A 30 -32.99 7.83 -44.65
CA ASP A 30 -34.16 6.95 -44.80
C ASP A 30 -34.58 6.52 -46.20
N ASP A 31 -34.46 5.22 -46.48
CA ASP A 31 -35.38 4.54 -47.39
C ASP A 31 -35.79 3.17 -46.85
N HIS A 32 -36.85 3.19 -46.05
CA HIS A 32 -37.81 2.10 -45.93
C HIS A 32 -38.42 1.80 -47.31
N GLN A 33 -37.71 1.12 -48.22
CA GLN A 33 -38.32 0.66 -49.47
C GLN A 33 -37.52 -0.46 -50.16
N ARG A 34 -37.65 -1.70 -49.64
CA ARG A 34 -37.50 -2.91 -50.46
C ARG A 34 -38.61 -3.91 -50.14
N VAL A 35 -39.83 -3.56 -50.54
CA VAL A 35 -40.86 -4.56 -50.88
C VAL A 35 -41.50 -4.12 -52.18
N ASN A 36 -40.91 -4.51 -53.30
CA ASN A 36 -41.65 -4.50 -54.56
C ASN A 36 -42.53 -5.76 -54.53
N LYS A 37 -43.81 -5.55 -54.24
CA LYS A 37 -44.80 -6.57 -53.89
C LYS A 37 -45.55 -7.13 -55.10
N ASP A 38 -45.07 -6.85 -56.30
CA ASP A 38 -45.74 -7.22 -57.54
C ASP A 38 -45.01 -8.37 -58.23
N HIS A 39 -45.76 -9.43 -58.54
CA HIS A 39 -45.39 -10.70 -59.19
C HIS A 39 -45.23 -11.96 -58.31
N LEU A 40 -46.05 -12.12 -57.27
CA LEU A 40 -46.41 -13.44 -56.75
C LEU A 40 -47.94 -13.62 -56.83
N THR A 41 -48.40 -14.44 -57.77
CA THR A 41 -49.81 -14.86 -57.87
C THR A 41 -50.20 -15.72 -56.65
N PRO A 42 -51.49 -15.68 -56.23
CA PRO A 42 -51.91 -16.10 -54.90
C PRO A 42 -52.01 -17.62 -54.79
N ARG A 43 -50.95 -18.24 -54.26
CA ARG A 43 -51.06 -19.46 -53.45
C ARG A 43 -50.50 -19.15 -52.07
N SER A 44 -51.42 -18.84 -51.15
CA SER A 44 -51.25 -18.64 -49.70
C SER A 44 -50.04 -17.81 -49.25
N GLN A 45 -50.28 -16.54 -48.92
CA GLN A 45 -49.39 -15.75 -48.07
C GLN A 45 -49.08 -16.45 -46.72
N ASP A 46 -49.85 -17.47 -46.33
CA ASP A 46 -49.66 -18.28 -45.12
C ASP A 46 -48.49 -19.28 -45.14
N GLN A 47 -47.70 -19.37 -46.21
CA GLN A 47 -46.56 -20.31 -46.32
C GLN A 47 -45.16 -19.67 -46.36
N ILE A 48 -45.05 -18.35 -46.49
CA ILE A 48 -43.75 -17.66 -46.59
C ILE A 48 -43.29 -17.23 -45.19
N GLU A 49 -42.13 -17.72 -44.76
CA GLU A 49 -41.45 -17.31 -43.52
C GLU A 49 -40.08 -16.70 -43.83
N ILE A 50 -39.80 -15.53 -43.26
CA ILE A 50 -38.48 -14.92 -43.30
C ILE A 50 -37.67 -15.48 -42.13
N VAL A 51 -36.47 -15.98 -42.40
CA VAL A 51 -35.57 -16.53 -41.38
C VAL A 51 -34.25 -15.77 -41.43
N CYS A 52 -33.98 -15.03 -40.36
CA CYS A 52 -32.68 -14.40 -40.13
C CYS A 52 -31.64 -15.47 -39.79
N LEU A 53 -30.55 -15.55 -40.57
CA LEU A 53 -29.40 -16.42 -40.29
C LEU A 53 -28.33 -15.76 -39.44
N ASP A 54 -28.58 -14.57 -38.88
CA ASP A 54 -27.59 -13.90 -38.07
C ASP A 54 -27.24 -14.70 -36.81
N LEU A 55 -25.95 -14.99 -36.65
CA LEU A 55 -25.40 -15.79 -35.56
C LEU A 55 -24.75 -14.95 -34.45
N PHE A 56 -24.50 -13.66 -34.67
CA PHE A 56 -23.75 -12.81 -33.74
C PHE A 56 -24.64 -11.69 -33.19
N GLU A 57 -24.37 -11.22 -31.96
CA GLU A 57 -24.95 -9.98 -31.43
C GLU A 57 -23.96 -8.85 -31.73
N SER A 58 -24.41 -7.82 -32.45
CA SER A 58 -23.88 -6.50 -32.84
C SER A 58 -22.39 -6.10 -32.77
N ASP A 59 -21.50 -6.79 -32.05
CA ASP A 59 -20.13 -6.33 -31.76
C ASP A 59 -19.05 -6.97 -32.65
N HIS A 60 -19.40 -7.82 -33.62
CA HIS A 60 -18.43 -8.57 -34.44
C HIS A 60 -18.49 -8.31 -35.96
N GLY A 61 -19.24 -7.30 -36.41
CA GLY A 61 -19.28 -6.85 -37.81
C GLY A 61 -20.11 -7.77 -38.74
N ASP A 62 -20.90 -7.14 -39.63
CA ASP A 62 -21.86 -7.72 -40.59
C ASP A 62 -22.32 -9.15 -40.25
N GLY A 63 -23.19 -9.21 -39.23
CA GLY A 63 -23.98 -10.36 -38.84
C GLY A 63 -24.92 -10.80 -39.97
N GLY A 64 -25.20 -12.10 -40.01
CA GLY A 64 -25.75 -12.84 -41.14
C GLY A 64 -27.00 -12.24 -41.81
N ARG A 65 -27.22 -12.61 -43.08
CA ARG A 65 -28.31 -12.08 -43.91
C ARG A 65 -29.66 -12.76 -43.62
N ASP A 66 -30.74 -12.01 -43.84
CA ASP A 66 -32.10 -12.55 -43.87
C ASP A 66 -32.34 -13.35 -45.14
N VAL A 67 -32.90 -14.56 -45.01
CA VAL A 67 -33.29 -15.41 -46.13
C VAL A 67 -34.79 -15.70 -46.09
N ILE A 68 -35.44 -15.70 -47.25
CA ILE A 68 -36.87 -15.97 -47.38
C ILE A 68 -37.08 -17.45 -47.67
N VAL A 69 -37.89 -18.13 -46.85
CA VAL A 69 -38.16 -19.57 -46.96
C VAL A 69 -39.67 -19.80 -47.10
N ILE A 70 -40.09 -20.50 -48.16
CA ILE A 70 -41.53 -20.73 -48.47
C ILE A 70 -42.08 -22.01 -47.81
N ASP A 71 -41.31 -22.66 -46.94
CA ASP A 71 -41.66 -23.92 -46.27
C ASP A 71 -41.47 -23.79 -44.76
N LYS A 72 -42.57 -23.83 -44.01
CA LYS A 72 -42.58 -23.67 -42.54
C LYS A 72 -41.74 -24.72 -41.81
N GLN A 73 -41.69 -25.95 -42.32
CA GLN A 73 -40.93 -27.03 -41.68
C GLN A 73 -39.42 -26.82 -41.89
N LEU A 74 -39.01 -26.42 -43.10
CA LEU A 74 -37.63 -26.05 -43.39
C LEU A 74 -37.21 -24.80 -42.61
N ALA A 75 -38.08 -23.80 -42.48
CA ALA A 75 -37.83 -22.62 -41.67
C ALA A 75 -37.63 -22.97 -40.18
N ALA A 76 -38.44 -23.88 -39.62
CA ALA A 76 -38.26 -24.38 -38.27
C ALA A 76 -36.93 -25.12 -38.09
N GLU A 77 -36.54 -25.99 -39.03
CA GLU A 77 -35.26 -26.71 -39.01
C GLU A 77 -34.06 -25.75 -39.07
N ILE A 78 -34.12 -24.72 -39.92
CA ILE A 78 -33.08 -23.68 -40.02
C ILE A 78 -32.98 -22.92 -38.69
N ARG A 79 -34.10 -22.55 -38.05
CA ARG A 79 -34.08 -21.90 -36.73
C ARG A 79 -33.48 -22.81 -35.66
N THR A 80 -33.81 -24.10 -35.64
CA THR A 80 -33.21 -25.06 -34.70
C THR A 80 -31.70 -25.17 -34.90
N LEU A 81 -31.23 -25.26 -36.15
CA LEU A 81 -29.81 -25.35 -36.45
C LEU A 81 -29.06 -24.06 -36.08
N ARG A 82 -29.62 -22.91 -36.45
CA ARG A 82 -29.12 -21.59 -36.07
C ARG A 82 -28.97 -21.47 -34.55
N ASN A 83 -29.99 -21.89 -33.79
CA ASN A 83 -29.94 -21.84 -32.33
C ASN A 83 -28.89 -22.82 -31.75
N LYS A 84 -28.68 -24.00 -32.36
CA LYS A 84 -27.61 -24.92 -31.98
C LYS A 84 -26.23 -24.33 -32.22
N ILE A 85 -26.00 -23.67 -33.36
CA ILE A 85 -24.73 -23.01 -33.65
C ILE A 85 -24.53 -21.79 -32.74
N LYS A 86 -25.55 -20.95 -32.53
CA LYS A 86 -25.49 -19.85 -31.55
C LYS A 86 -25.13 -20.37 -30.16
N LYS A 87 -25.70 -21.51 -29.74
CA LYS A 87 -25.36 -22.14 -28.45
C LYS A 87 -23.91 -22.61 -28.44
N ALA A 88 -23.42 -23.29 -29.48
CA ALA A 88 -22.03 -23.76 -29.55
C ALA A 88 -21.01 -22.60 -29.57
N VAL A 89 -21.28 -21.54 -30.34
CA VAL A 89 -20.45 -20.33 -30.38
C VAL A 89 -20.49 -19.60 -29.04
N ARG A 90 -21.67 -19.45 -28.42
CA ARG A 90 -21.79 -18.88 -27.07
C ARG A 90 -21.13 -19.73 -26.01
N THR A 91 -21.11 -21.06 -26.12
CA THR A 91 -20.36 -21.91 -25.19
C THR A 91 -18.87 -21.64 -25.34
N VAL A 92 -18.35 -21.54 -26.57
CA VAL A 92 -16.96 -21.15 -26.81
C VAL A 92 -16.68 -19.71 -26.32
N ASP A 93 -17.59 -18.75 -26.50
CA ASP A 93 -17.38 -17.37 -26.06
C ASP A 93 -17.61 -17.14 -24.55
N GLN A 94 -18.61 -17.75 -23.91
CA GLN A 94 -18.86 -17.66 -22.46
C GLN A 94 -17.81 -18.42 -21.66
N GLU A 95 -17.26 -19.51 -22.19
CA GLU A 95 -16.12 -20.21 -21.59
C GLU A 95 -14.76 -19.59 -21.94
N LEU A 96 -14.68 -18.51 -22.76
CA LEU A 96 -13.43 -17.81 -23.12
C LEU A 96 -13.39 -16.32 -22.69
N ILE A 97 -14.52 -15.64 -22.55
CA ILE A 97 -14.59 -14.17 -22.36
C ILE A 97 -15.05 -13.78 -20.96
N THR A 98 -15.98 -14.53 -20.37
CA THR A 98 -16.34 -14.36 -18.96
C THR A 98 -15.59 -15.41 -18.17
N GLY A 99 -14.68 -15.00 -17.27
CA GLY A 99 -13.93 -15.90 -16.39
C GLY A 99 -14.82 -16.90 -15.63
N PRO A 100 -14.24 -17.83 -14.86
CA PRO A 100 -14.92 -19.03 -14.38
C PRO A 100 -16.27 -18.68 -13.75
N VAL A 101 -17.35 -19.12 -14.39
CA VAL A 101 -18.70 -19.09 -13.84
C VAL A 101 -18.68 -19.90 -12.55
N ASP A 102 -19.27 -19.35 -11.48
CA ASP A 102 -19.47 -19.98 -10.18
C ASP A 102 -19.66 -21.50 -10.28
N ILE A 103 -18.64 -22.25 -9.85
CA ILE A 103 -18.61 -23.72 -9.91
C ILE A 103 -19.66 -24.36 -8.98
N GLU A 104 -20.31 -23.59 -8.10
CA GLU A 104 -21.26 -24.13 -7.12
C GLU A 104 -22.68 -24.37 -7.64
N LYS A 105 -23.07 -23.85 -8.82
CA LYS A 105 -24.48 -23.94 -9.26
C LYS A 105 -24.62 -24.12 -10.76
N ASN A 106 -24.54 -25.35 -11.25
CA ASN A 106 -25.44 -25.85 -12.30
C ASN A 106 -25.21 -27.34 -12.57
N HIS A 107 -26.07 -28.18 -12.00
CA HIS A 107 -26.38 -29.49 -12.57
C HIS A 107 -27.32 -29.29 -13.76
N THR A 108 -27.10 -30.08 -14.82
CA THR A 108 -27.89 -30.22 -16.07
C THR A 108 -27.45 -29.37 -17.28
N SER A 109 -26.62 -29.95 -18.16
CA SER A 109 -27.07 -30.31 -19.52
C SER A 109 -26.00 -31.15 -20.22
N GLU A 110 -26.43 -32.27 -20.80
CA GLU A 110 -25.63 -33.15 -21.63
C GLU A 110 -25.22 -32.41 -22.92
N PHE A 111 -23.99 -31.88 -22.95
CA PHE A 111 -23.07 -31.81 -24.08
C PHE A 111 -21.81 -31.17 -23.49
N PHE A 112 -20.68 -31.90 -23.53
CA PHE A 112 -19.39 -31.63 -22.87
C PHE A 112 -19.34 -32.05 -21.39
N SER A 113 -18.84 -33.27 -21.15
CA SER A 113 -18.52 -33.69 -19.80
C SER A 113 -17.31 -32.92 -19.29
N LEU A 114 -17.44 -32.37 -18.08
CA LEU A 114 -16.40 -32.00 -17.10
C LEU A 114 -15.23 -33.01 -16.94
N ARG A 115 -15.21 -34.11 -17.69
CA ARG A 115 -14.24 -35.20 -17.67
C ARG A 115 -12.87 -34.81 -18.23
N ASP A 116 -12.80 -33.93 -19.23
CA ASP A 116 -11.51 -33.52 -19.84
C ASP A 116 -10.79 -32.46 -18.98
N VAL A 117 -11.55 -31.57 -18.34
CA VAL A 117 -11.04 -30.65 -17.29
C VAL A 117 -10.69 -31.45 -16.03
N SER A 118 -11.52 -32.44 -15.65
CA SER A 118 -11.25 -33.36 -14.54
C SER A 118 -9.99 -34.22 -14.73
N GLN A 119 -9.65 -34.62 -15.95
CA GLN A 119 -8.42 -35.39 -16.23
C GLN A 119 -7.15 -34.56 -16.09
N GLN A 120 -7.18 -33.26 -16.42
CA GLN A 120 -6.04 -32.36 -16.17
C GLN A 120 -6.00 -31.85 -14.72
N CYS A 121 -7.16 -31.70 -14.07
CA CYS A 121 -7.26 -31.47 -12.63
C CYS A 121 -6.88 -32.70 -11.78
N ALA A 122 -6.68 -33.89 -12.35
CA ALA A 122 -6.33 -35.09 -11.59
C ALA A 122 -4.97 -34.96 -10.87
N ALA A 123 -4.02 -34.20 -11.43
CA ALA A 123 -2.76 -33.86 -10.74
C ALA A 123 -2.99 -32.88 -9.58
N LEU A 124 -3.90 -31.91 -9.77
CA LEU A 124 -4.32 -30.95 -8.73
C LEU A 124 -5.11 -31.64 -7.61
N CYS A 125 -5.92 -32.65 -7.93
CA CYS A 125 -6.62 -33.50 -6.95
C CYS A 125 -5.65 -34.41 -6.20
N ALA A 126 -4.64 -34.99 -6.86
CA ALA A 126 -3.59 -35.75 -6.19
C ALA A 126 -2.76 -34.86 -5.23
N ASP A 127 -2.50 -33.61 -5.61
CA ASP A 127 -1.86 -32.61 -4.74
C ASP A 127 -2.78 -32.19 -3.59
N LEU A 128 -4.10 -32.07 -3.81
CA LEU A 128 -5.09 -31.84 -2.74
C LEU A 128 -5.25 -33.05 -1.80
N GLU A 129 -5.10 -34.27 -2.29
CA GLU A 129 -5.11 -35.51 -1.50
C GLU A 129 -3.82 -35.67 -0.68
N ASN A 130 -2.65 -35.35 -1.25
CA ASN A 130 -1.39 -35.23 -0.52
C ASN A 130 -1.46 -34.10 0.53
N MET A 131 -2.13 -32.99 0.20
CA MET A 131 -2.40 -31.86 1.11
C MET A 131 -3.31 -32.25 2.28
N GLN A 132 -4.27 -33.17 2.07
CA GLN A 132 -5.04 -33.79 3.15
C GLN A 132 -4.18 -34.73 4.01
N ALA A 133 -3.27 -35.51 3.41
CA ALA A 133 -2.38 -36.40 4.14
C ALA A 133 -1.38 -35.62 5.02
N ASP A 134 -0.82 -34.53 4.51
CA ASP A 134 0.04 -33.62 5.26
C ASP A 134 -0.75 -32.91 6.38
N TYR A 135 -1.98 -32.46 6.11
CA TYR A 135 -2.88 -31.93 7.13
C TYR A 135 -3.10 -32.93 8.28
N TRP A 136 -3.31 -34.21 7.99
CA TRP A 136 -3.43 -35.25 9.04
C TRP A 136 -2.15 -35.43 9.84
N LYS A 137 -0.99 -35.36 9.19
CA LYS A 137 0.33 -35.45 9.84
C LYS A 137 0.60 -34.27 10.77
N TRP A 138 0.32 -33.04 10.30
CA TRP A 138 0.43 -31.81 11.09
C TRP A 138 -0.58 -31.76 12.23
N LYS A 139 -1.82 -32.22 12.00
CA LYS A 139 -2.84 -32.35 13.05
C LYS A 139 -2.45 -33.36 14.13
N VAL A 140 -1.81 -34.47 13.76
CA VAL A 140 -1.31 -35.46 14.72
C VAL A 140 -0.16 -34.90 15.56
N LEU A 141 0.82 -34.23 14.93
CA LEU A 141 1.90 -33.55 15.64
C LEU A 141 1.37 -32.46 16.59
N LEU A 142 0.40 -31.66 16.14
CA LEU A 142 -0.25 -30.65 16.98
C LEU A 142 -0.99 -31.27 18.17
N ILE A 143 -1.64 -32.43 17.98
CA ILE A 143 -2.36 -33.15 19.05
C ILE A 143 -1.39 -33.82 20.03
N GLU A 144 -0.25 -34.35 19.58
CA GLU A 144 0.81 -34.89 20.44
C GLU A 144 1.51 -33.78 21.24
N ASP A 145 1.78 -32.63 20.63
CA ASP A 145 2.28 -31.43 21.31
C ASP A 145 1.25 -30.90 22.33
N CYS A 146 -0.04 -30.87 21.97
CA CYS A 146 -1.11 -30.50 22.90
C CYS A 146 -1.24 -31.49 24.08
N LYS A 147 -1.10 -32.80 23.85
CA LYS A 147 -1.13 -33.81 24.91
C LYS A 147 0.08 -33.71 25.84
N THR A 148 1.26 -33.43 25.28
CA THR A 148 2.49 -33.21 26.04
C THR A 148 2.37 -31.96 26.92
N LEU A 149 1.65 -30.93 26.45
CA LEU A 149 1.33 -29.73 27.22
C LEU A 149 0.23 -29.95 28.28
N ASP A 150 -0.72 -30.86 28.05
CA ASP A 150 -1.83 -31.19 28.97
C ASP A 150 -1.38 -32.14 30.11
N GLU A 151 -0.39 -33.01 29.84
CA GLU A 151 0.25 -33.90 30.84
C GLU A 151 1.07 -33.13 31.89
N LEU A 152 1.48 -31.88 31.60
CA LEU A 152 2.29 -31.03 32.49
C LEU A 152 1.49 -30.29 33.60
N ARG A 153 0.18 -30.54 33.76
CA ARG A 153 -0.73 -30.10 34.86
C ARG A 153 -0.31 -28.84 35.67
N GLN A 154 -0.97 -27.70 35.36
CA GLN A 154 -1.37 -26.49 36.18
C GLN A 154 -0.84 -25.11 35.68
N PRO A 155 -1.49 -23.95 35.98
CA PRO A 155 -2.92 -23.54 35.94
C PRO A 155 -3.18 -22.58 34.71
N PRO A 156 -4.23 -21.73 34.60
CA PRO A 156 -4.89 -21.39 33.32
C PRO A 156 -3.98 -20.70 32.28
N LEU A 157 -4.23 -20.98 31.01
CA LEU A 157 -3.62 -20.33 29.84
C LEU A 157 -3.55 -18.80 30.04
N SER A 158 -2.35 -18.25 30.16
CA SER A 158 -2.15 -16.80 30.14
C SER A 158 -2.60 -16.23 28.78
N GLN A 159 -3.13 -15.01 28.78
CA GLN A 159 -3.63 -14.32 27.57
C GLN A 159 -2.58 -14.32 26.44
N GLN A 160 -1.29 -14.16 26.78
CA GLN A 160 -0.18 -14.25 25.82
C GLN A 160 -0.05 -15.61 25.14
N ARG A 161 -0.33 -16.72 25.86
CA ARG A 161 -0.34 -18.07 25.27
C ARG A 161 -1.53 -18.26 24.35
N ALA A 162 -2.70 -17.72 24.70
CA ALA A 162 -3.90 -17.75 23.85
C ALA A 162 -3.72 -16.89 22.58
N ASP A 163 -3.15 -15.69 22.70
CA ASP A 163 -2.87 -14.79 21.59
C ASP A 163 -1.83 -15.37 20.62
N LEU A 164 -0.81 -16.05 21.15
CA LEU A 164 0.19 -16.75 20.34
C LEU A 164 -0.39 -18.00 19.66
N PHE A 165 -1.26 -18.75 20.34
CA PHE A 165 -1.99 -19.87 19.75
C PHE A 165 -2.90 -19.39 18.61
N LEU A 166 -3.57 -18.25 18.82
CA LEU A 166 -4.39 -17.60 17.82
C LEU A 166 -3.55 -17.10 16.64
N ALA A 167 -2.37 -16.52 16.89
CA ALA A 167 -1.45 -16.07 15.85
C ALA A 167 -0.90 -17.22 15.01
N ILE A 168 -0.61 -18.38 15.62
CA ILE A 168 -0.19 -19.60 14.90
C ILE A 168 -1.36 -20.14 14.06
N ILE A 169 -2.57 -20.22 14.62
CA ILE A 169 -3.78 -20.65 13.90
C ILE A 169 -4.09 -19.71 12.73
N VAL A 170 -3.99 -18.40 12.94
CA VAL A 170 -4.21 -17.37 11.91
C VAL A 170 -3.14 -17.46 10.83
N SER A 171 -1.86 -17.55 11.19
CA SER A 171 -0.76 -17.68 10.22
C SER A 171 -0.88 -18.96 9.38
N LEU A 172 -1.28 -20.07 9.98
CA LEU A 172 -1.55 -21.33 9.27
C LEU A 172 -2.79 -21.21 8.37
N LYS A 173 -3.86 -20.58 8.85
CA LYS A 173 -5.07 -20.32 8.07
C LYS A 173 -4.81 -19.37 6.90
N GLU A 174 -3.96 -18.37 7.07
CA GLU A 174 -3.52 -17.44 6.02
C GLU A 174 -2.62 -18.13 4.99
N ALA A 175 -1.67 -18.96 5.42
CA ALA A 175 -0.87 -19.78 4.50
C ALA A 175 -1.75 -20.73 3.67
N MET A 176 -2.79 -21.30 4.28
CA MET A 176 -3.78 -22.15 3.61
C MET A 176 -4.69 -21.36 2.65
N GLN A 177 -5.15 -20.17 3.05
CA GLN A 177 -6.00 -19.31 2.22
C GLN A 177 -5.23 -18.70 1.04
N TYR A 178 -3.94 -18.42 1.23
CA TYR A 178 -3.05 -17.94 0.18
C TYR A 178 -2.84 -19.02 -0.88
N ARG A 179 -2.42 -20.25 -0.49
CA ARG A 179 -2.23 -21.38 -1.43
C ARG A 179 -3.50 -21.74 -2.23
N HIS A 180 -4.68 -21.61 -1.64
CA HIS A 180 -5.96 -21.81 -2.35
C HIS A 180 -6.27 -20.69 -3.35
N ARG A 181 -5.89 -19.44 -3.05
CA ARG A 181 -6.05 -18.29 -3.97
C ARG A 181 -5.06 -18.33 -5.12
N THR A 182 -3.80 -18.71 -4.89
CA THR A 182 -2.75 -18.72 -5.92
C THR A 182 -3.06 -19.72 -7.03
N ALA A 183 -3.57 -20.91 -6.70
CA ALA A 183 -3.97 -21.89 -7.71
C ALA A 183 -5.14 -21.39 -8.59
N GLY A 184 -6.13 -20.72 -7.99
CA GLY A 184 -7.26 -20.14 -8.72
C GLY A 184 -6.88 -18.95 -9.60
N GLU A 185 -6.03 -18.04 -9.08
CA GLU A 185 -5.51 -16.90 -9.84
C GLU A 185 -4.56 -17.32 -10.97
N PHE A 186 -3.80 -18.41 -10.78
CA PHE A 186 -2.91 -18.95 -11.79
C PHE A 186 -3.65 -19.63 -12.95
N VAL A 187 -4.71 -20.40 -12.65
CA VAL A 187 -5.62 -20.93 -13.68
C VAL A 187 -6.23 -19.79 -14.48
N LYS A 188 -6.64 -18.71 -13.79
CA LYS A 188 -7.19 -17.50 -14.41
C LYS A 188 -6.16 -16.78 -15.29
N TYR A 189 -4.91 -16.64 -14.84
CA TYR A 189 -3.83 -16.04 -15.62
C TYR A 189 -3.47 -16.87 -16.86
N SER A 190 -3.27 -18.18 -16.70
CA SER A 190 -2.94 -19.12 -17.79
C SER A 190 -4.04 -19.13 -18.86
N PHE A 191 -5.29 -19.06 -18.40
CA PHE A 191 -6.46 -18.94 -19.24
C PHE A 191 -6.46 -17.61 -20.02
N HIS A 192 -6.29 -16.47 -19.35
CA HIS A 192 -6.23 -15.17 -20.03
C HIS A 192 -5.07 -15.05 -21.02
N LYS A 193 -3.91 -15.65 -20.71
CA LYS A 193 -2.76 -15.68 -21.61
C LYS A 193 -3.03 -16.51 -22.87
N ALA A 194 -3.61 -17.70 -22.72
CA ALA A 194 -4.01 -18.53 -23.85
C ALA A 194 -5.07 -17.82 -24.74
N VAL A 195 -6.04 -17.14 -24.13
CA VAL A 195 -7.03 -16.31 -24.85
C VAL A 195 -6.36 -15.18 -25.63
N ALA A 196 -5.42 -14.46 -25.03
CA ALA A 196 -4.71 -13.36 -25.67
C ALA A 196 -3.87 -13.84 -26.87
N THR A 197 -3.14 -14.94 -26.71
CA THR A 197 -2.31 -15.53 -27.78
C THR A 197 -3.14 -15.98 -28.98
N LEU A 198 -4.30 -16.61 -28.74
CA LEU A 198 -5.15 -17.16 -29.79
C LEU A 198 -6.20 -16.19 -30.33
N SER A 199 -6.18 -14.93 -29.89
CA SER A 199 -7.13 -13.89 -30.33
C SER A 199 -7.14 -13.70 -31.86
N PRO A 200 -6.00 -13.66 -32.59
CA PRO A 200 -5.99 -13.56 -34.04
C PRO A 200 -6.60 -14.79 -34.74
N GLU A 201 -6.35 -16.00 -34.21
CA GLU A 201 -6.95 -17.23 -34.75
C GLU A 201 -8.44 -17.34 -34.44
N ARG A 202 -8.90 -16.83 -33.29
CA ARG A 202 -10.33 -16.70 -32.97
C ARG A 202 -11.00 -15.78 -33.99
N GLN A 203 -10.43 -14.61 -34.27
CA GLN A 203 -10.98 -13.70 -35.29
C GLN A 203 -11.03 -14.35 -36.68
N LYS A 204 -9.99 -15.11 -37.05
CA LYS A 204 -9.95 -15.87 -38.30
C LYS A 204 -11.04 -16.96 -38.35
N LEU A 205 -11.21 -17.73 -37.28
CA LEU A 205 -12.25 -18.75 -37.14
C LEU A 205 -13.64 -18.15 -37.31
N MET A 206 -13.92 -17.02 -36.65
CA MET A 206 -15.20 -16.34 -36.74
C MET A 206 -15.49 -15.85 -38.18
N LYS A 207 -14.46 -15.36 -38.89
CA LYS A 207 -14.56 -15.00 -40.31
C LYS A 207 -14.85 -16.21 -41.21
N GLU A 208 -14.22 -17.36 -40.93
CA GLU A 208 -14.45 -18.60 -41.69
C GLU A 208 -15.85 -19.17 -41.46
N ILE A 209 -16.34 -19.15 -40.21
CA ILE A 209 -17.71 -19.53 -39.84
C ILE A 209 -18.70 -18.59 -40.56
N ASN A 210 -18.47 -17.28 -40.54
CA ASN A 210 -19.31 -16.32 -41.25
C ASN A 210 -19.31 -16.55 -42.77
N GLY A 211 -18.17 -16.93 -43.34
CA GLY A 211 -18.07 -17.32 -44.75
C GLY A 211 -18.93 -18.54 -45.12
N GLU A 212 -19.01 -19.55 -44.25
CA GLU A 212 -19.84 -20.74 -44.49
C GLU A 212 -21.33 -20.44 -44.36
N ILE A 213 -21.71 -19.59 -43.40
CA ILE A 213 -23.09 -19.15 -43.22
C ILE A 213 -23.56 -18.34 -44.43
N ASN A 214 -22.71 -17.44 -44.94
CA ASN A 214 -23.02 -16.67 -46.14
C ASN A 214 -23.17 -17.55 -47.38
N ARG A 215 -22.30 -18.55 -47.57
CA ARG A 215 -22.46 -19.54 -48.67
C ARG A 215 -23.76 -20.33 -48.55
N LEU A 216 -24.15 -20.69 -47.33
CA LEU A 216 -25.40 -21.38 -47.06
C LEU A 216 -26.61 -20.48 -47.35
N ALA A 217 -26.54 -19.20 -46.96
CA ALA A 217 -27.55 -18.20 -47.28
C ALA A 217 -27.71 -18.03 -48.81
N ASP A 218 -26.60 -17.88 -49.55
CA ASP A 218 -26.62 -17.75 -51.01
C ASP A 218 -27.26 -18.98 -51.69
N LYS A 219 -27.03 -20.19 -51.14
CA LYS A 219 -27.66 -21.43 -51.64
C LYS A 219 -29.16 -21.48 -51.34
N ILE A 220 -29.59 -21.05 -50.16
CA ILE A 220 -31.01 -20.96 -49.78
C ILE A 220 -31.73 -19.92 -50.64
N ASP A 221 -31.10 -18.78 -50.93
CA ASP A 221 -31.61 -17.77 -51.86
C ASP A 221 -31.73 -18.32 -53.28
N LYS A 222 -30.72 -19.06 -53.76
CA LYS A 222 -30.77 -19.72 -55.07
C LYS A 222 -31.92 -20.73 -55.14
N TYR A 223 -32.16 -21.50 -54.08
CA TYR A 223 -33.33 -22.35 -53.99
C TYR A 223 -34.64 -21.57 -54.04
N PHE A 224 -34.75 -20.46 -53.31
CA PHE A 224 -35.93 -19.60 -53.34
C PHE A 224 -36.23 -19.10 -54.76
N GLN A 225 -35.21 -18.71 -55.53
CA GLN A 225 -35.40 -18.30 -56.92
C GLN A 225 -35.82 -19.46 -57.84
N LEU A 226 -35.30 -20.67 -57.61
CA LEU A 226 -35.63 -21.86 -58.41
C LEU A 226 -37.00 -22.46 -58.05
N ALA A 227 -37.41 -22.37 -56.78
CA ALA A 227 -38.71 -22.83 -56.28
C ALA A 227 -39.92 -22.04 -56.84
N LYS A 228 -39.67 -20.92 -57.53
CA LYS A 228 -40.68 -20.19 -58.33
C LYS A 228 -41.15 -20.98 -59.56
N TYR A 229 -40.44 -22.02 -59.99
CA TYR A 229 -40.79 -22.84 -61.14
C TYR A 229 -41.42 -24.19 -60.72
N PRO A 230 -42.51 -24.66 -61.37
CA PRO A 230 -43.41 -25.69 -60.84
C PRO A 230 -42.91 -27.14 -60.89
N HIS A 231 -41.65 -27.40 -61.26
CA HIS A 231 -41.13 -28.76 -61.40
C HIS A 231 -39.86 -28.96 -60.57
N ASN A 232 -40.02 -29.72 -59.48
CA ASN A 232 -38.99 -30.35 -58.63
C ASN A 232 -38.65 -29.74 -57.24
N PRO A 233 -39.64 -29.42 -56.38
CA PRO A 233 -39.40 -28.92 -55.02
C PRO A 233 -38.84 -29.96 -54.03
N ILE A 234 -39.04 -31.28 -54.27
CA ILE A 234 -38.64 -32.33 -53.32
C ILE A 234 -37.13 -32.62 -53.36
N VAL A 235 -36.53 -32.69 -54.56
CA VAL A 235 -35.09 -32.96 -54.73
C VAL A 235 -34.27 -31.82 -54.15
N MET A 236 -34.64 -30.57 -54.44
CA MET A 236 -33.94 -29.40 -53.93
C MET A 236 -34.10 -29.23 -52.40
N LYS A 237 -35.27 -29.57 -51.82
CA LYS A 237 -35.43 -29.60 -50.35
C LYS A 237 -34.49 -30.61 -49.69
N ARG A 238 -34.23 -31.74 -50.33
CA ARG A 238 -33.29 -32.76 -49.85
C ARG A 238 -31.83 -32.29 -49.96
N GLU A 239 -31.49 -31.60 -51.05
CA GLU A 239 -30.15 -31.02 -51.25
C GLU A 239 -29.84 -29.93 -50.22
N ILE A 240 -30.78 -29.02 -49.94
CA ILE A 240 -30.61 -27.98 -48.92
C ILE A 240 -30.43 -28.57 -47.53
N LYS A 241 -31.20 -29.61 -47.18
CA LYS A 241 -31.01 -30.32 -45.91
C LYS A 241 -29.63 -30.97 -45.82
N SER A 242 -29.12 -31.52 -46.92
CA SER A 242 -27.77 -32.08 -46.99
C SER A 242 -26.71 -31.01 -46.82
N ASP A 243 -26.87 -29.86 -47.49
CA ASP A 243 -25.97 -28.72 -47.41
C ASP A 243 -25.97 -28.08 -46.01
N LEU A 244 -27.15 -27.94 -45.38
CA LEU A 244 -27.30 -27.49 -43.99
C LEU A 244 -26.53 -28.40 -43.03
N LYS A 245 -26.68 -29.71 -43.19
CA LYS A 245 -25.98 -30.71 -42.37
C LYS A 245 -24.46 -30.63 -42.57
N THR A 246 -24.01 -30.53 -43.83
CA THR A 246 -22.58 -30.45 -44.17
C THR A 246 -21.94 -29.16 -43.63
N ALA A 247 -22.62 -28.03 -43.77
CA ALA A 247 -22.15 -26.76 -43.21
C ALA A 247 -22.09 -26.80 -41.68
N PHE A 248 -23.07 -27.44 -41.03
CA PHE A 248 -23.06 -27.64 -39.58
C PHE A 248 -21.88 -28.50 -39.13
N GLU A 249 -21.64 -29.64 -39.78
CA GLU A 249 -20.50 -30.52 -39.49
C GLU A 249 -19.16 -29.77 -39.66
N SER A 250 -19.00 -29.01 -40.76
CA SER A 250 -17.80 -28.18 -40.99
C SER A 250 -17.56 -27.14 -39.88
N ILE A 251 -18.61 -26.42 -39.46
CA ILE A 251 -18.52 -25.44 -38.37
C ILE A 251 -18.11 -26.12 -37.06
N MET A 252 -18.71 -27.28 -36.75
CA MET A 252 -18.39 -28.03 -35.53
C MET A 252 -16.95 -28.55 -35.52
N ASP A 253 -16.44 -29.04 -36.66
CA ASP A 253 -15.06 -29.50 -36.79
C ASP A 253 -14.05 -28.38 -36.57
N LYS A 254 -14.33 -27.17 -37.09
CA LYS A 254 -13.47 -25.99 -36.87
C LYS A 254 -13.47 -25.51 -35.43
N LEU A 255 -14.64 -25.53 -34.77
CA LEU A 255 -14.75 -25.22 -33.33
C LEU A 255 -13.97 -26.25 -32.49
N ALA A 256 -14.03 -27.54 -32.85
CA ALA A 256 -13.26 -28.60 -32.19
C ALA A 256 -11.75 -28.43 -32.38
N ALA A 257 -11.30 -28.10 -33.60
CA ALA A 257 -9.88 -27.86 -33.88
C ALA A 257 -9.33 -26.62 -33.14
N PHE A 258 -10.13 -25.56 -33.00
CA PHE A 258 -9.75 -24.39 -32.21
C PHE A 258 -9.66 -24.71 -30.71
N ARG A 259 -10.62 -25.51 -30.21
CA ARG A 259 -10.62 -26.01 -28.83
C ARG A 259 -9.33 -26.79 -28.51
N GLU A 260 -8.90 -27.70 -29.38
CA GLU A 260 -7.64 -28.45 -29.18
C GLU A 260 -6.43 -27.52 -29.08
N LYS A 261 -6.35 -26.50 -29.94
CA LYS A 261 -5.28 -25.49 -29.90
C LYS A 261 -5.31 -24.66 -28.62
N PHE A 262 -6.48 -24.26 -28.16
CA PHE A 262 -6.65 -23.55 -26.90
C PHE A 262 -6.10 -24.35 -25.72
N PHE A 263 -6.46 -25.62 -25.61
CA PHE A 263 -5.97 -26.47 -24.54
C PHE A 263 -4.46 -26.77 -24.66
N ALA A 264 -3.91 -26.85 -25.88
CA ALA A 264 -2.48 -26.97 -26.09
C ALA A 264 -1.70 -25.72 -25.64
N GLU A 265 -2.20 -24.51 -25.92
CA GLU A 265 -1.57 -23.26 -25.45
C GLU A 265 -1.75 -23.05 -23.95
N PHE A 266 -2.92 -23.37 -23.40
CA PHE A 266 -3.16 -23.38 -21.96
C PHE A 266 -2.19 -24.34 -21.24
N GLY A 267 -1.95 -25.53 -21.83
CA GLY A 267 -0.98 -26.50 -21.33
C GLY A 267 0.49 -26.07 -21.42
N LYS A 268 0.86 -25.12 -22.29
CA LYS A 268 2.23 -24.55 -22.35
C LYS A 268 2.47 -23.52 -21.26
N ALA A 269 1.44 -22.78 -20.85
CA ALA A 269 1.53 -21.82 -19.74
C ALA A 269 1.80 -22.50 -18.38
N SER A 270 1.39 -23.77 -18.21
CA SER A 270 1.60 -24.54 -16.97
C SER A 270 3.08 -24.89 -16.68
N LYS A 271 3.96 -24.83 -17.70
CA LYS A 271 5.40 -25.12 -17.54
C LYS A 271 6.16 -24.06 -16.72
N SER A 272 5.58 -22.89 -16.45
CA SER A 272 6.18 -21.88 -15.55
C SER A 272 6.03 -22.19 -14.06
N MET A 273 5.39 -23.32 -13.69
CA MET A 273 5.26 -23.74 -12.28
C MET A 273 6.59 -24.05 -11.60
N SER A 274 7.68 -24.34 -12.32
CA SER A 274 8.97 -24.65 -11.68
C SER A 274 9.59 -23.44 -10.98
N GLU A 275 9.37 -22.23 -11.50
CA GLU A 275 9.88 -20.98 -10.93
C GLU A 275 9.04 -20.57 -9.70
N VAL A 276 7.72 -20.80 -9.75
CA VAL A 276 6.82 -20.61 -8.62
C VAL A 276 7.10 -21.64 -7.51
N ARG A 277 7.48 -22.88 -7.87
CA ARG A 277 7.89 -23.91 -6.90
C ARG A 277 9.14 -23.50 -6.12
N GLU A 278 10.13 -22.88 -6.75
CA GLU A 278 11.32 -22.38 -6.05
C GLU A 278 10.96 -21.23 -5.09
N GLU A 279 10.12 -20.28 -5.51
CA GLU A 279 9.63 -19.20 -4.64
C GLU A 279 8.74 -19.72 -3.49
N GLU A 280 7.92 -20.75 -3.75
CA GLU A 280 7.10 -21.43 -2.73
C GLU A 280 7.94 -22.21 -1.73
N GLU A 281 8.99 -22.89 -2.19
CA GLU A 281 9.89 -23.68 -1.35
C GLU A 281 10.75 -22.74 -0.50
N GLU A 282 11.19 -21.61 -1.04
CA GLU A 282 11.92 -20.58 -0.30
C GLU A 282 11.02 -19.87 0.75
N MET A 283 9.76 -19.56 0.40
CA MET A 283 8.78 -19.04 1.34
C MET A 283 8.41 -20.06 2.43
N TYR A 284 8.28 -21.35 2.07
CA TYR A 284 7.99 -22.42 3.02
C TYR A 284 9.15 -22.61 3.99
N GLN A 285 10.39 -22.63 3.49
CA GLN A 285 11.60 -22.64 4.33
C GLN A 285 11.64 -21.42 5.26
N ARG A 286 11.26 -20.23 4.78
CA ARG A 286 11.18 -19.02 5.59
C ARG A 286 10.12 -19.10 6.69
N LYS A 287 8.93 -19.62 6.39
CA LYS A 287 7.83 -19.78 7.36
C LYS A 287 8.11 -20.92 8.35
N GLU A 288 8.74 -22.00 7.91
CA GLU A 288 9.24 -23.07 8.77
C GLU A 288 10.34 -22.55 9.71
N LEU A 289 11.22 -21.67 9.22
CA LEU A 289 12.21 -20.97 10.04
C LEU A 289 11.54 -20.03 11.05
N GLU A 290 10.51 -19.27 10.66
CA GLU A 290 9.72 -18.43 11.58
C GLU A 290 9.04 -19.28 12.66
N LEU A 291 8.46 -20.44 12.31
CA LEU A 291 7.86 -21.40 13.24
C LEU A 291 8.91 -22.00 14.18
N LYS A 292 10.08 -22.40 13.68
CA LYS A 292 11.21 -22.88 14.49
C LYS A 292 11.73 -21.79 15.42
N VAL A 293 11.82 -20.54 14.98
CA VAL A 293 12.18 -19.39 15.82
C VAL A 293 11.12 -19.14 16.89
N CYS A 294 9.84 -19.25 16.57
CA CYS A 294 8.75 -19.16 17.55
C CYS A 294 8.78 -20.33 18.55
N GLN A 295 9.05 -21.56 18.11
CA GLN A 295 9.22 -22.73 18.99
C GLN A 295 10.46 -22.60 19.90
N ILE A 296 11.58 -22.11 19.37
CA ILE A 296 12.79 -21.83 20.16
C ILE A 296 12.50 -20.72 21.17
N ARG A 297 11.78 -19.65 20.79
CA ARG A 297 11.34 -18.60 21.71
C ARG A 297 10.38 -19.12 22.76
N LEU A 298 9.49 -20.05 22.41
CA LEU A 298 8.59 -20.75 23.34
C LEU A 298 9.38 -21.63 24.31
N GLN A 299 10.34 -22.42 23.85
CA GLN A 299 11.21 -23.22 24.71
C GLN A 299 12.09 -22.32 25.60
N GLN A 300 12.62 -21.22 25.08
CA GLN A 300 13.38 -20.23 25.84
C GLN A 300 12.49 -19.52 26.86
N ALA A 301 11.26 -19.14 26.50
CA ALA A 301 10.28 -18.55 27.41
C ALA A 301 9.91 -19.56 28.50
N PHE A 302 9.67 -20.83 28.16
CA PHE A 302 9.33 -21.90 29.09
C PHE A 302 10.49 -22.25 30.04
N LEU A 303 11.72 -22.31 29.53
CA LEU A 303 12.95 -22.47 30.33
C LEU A 303 13.24 -21.24 31.18
N SER A 304 12.84 -20.04 30.74
CA SER A 304 12.98 -18.80 31.50
C SER A 304 11.92 -18.63 32.59
N GLU A 305 10.70 -19.12 32.37
CA GLU A 305 9.57 -19.05 33.31
C GLU A 305 9.65 -20.14 34.39
N SER A 306 10.17 -21.33 34.06
CA SER A 306 10.31 -22.44 35.01
C SER A 306 11.50 -22.31 35.98
N GLY A 307 12.40 -21.35 35.76
CA GLY A 307 13.61 -21.14 36.57
C GLY A 307 13.78 -19.77 37.22
N LYS A 308 12.95 -18.76 36.92
CA LYS A 308 13.10 -17.41 37.48
C LYS A 308 12.07 -17.15 38.57
N MET A 309 12.53 -17.13 39.82
CA MET A 309 11.95 -16.22 40.81
C MET A 309 11.86 -14.84 40.16
N SER A 310 10.65 -14.30 40.01
CA SER A 310 10.37 -13.04 39.30
C SER A 310 11.23 -11.89 39.86
N ARG A 311 12.34 -11.56 39.19
CA ARG A 311 13.18 -10.40 39.50
C ARG A 311 12.34 -9.11 39.46
N LYS A 312 12.59 -8.15 40.34
CA LYS A 312 11.73 -6.96 40.51
C LYS A 312 11.87 -5.91 39.41
N TYR A 313 13.03 -5.82 38.77
CA TYR A 313 13.36 -4.79 37.78
C TYR A 313 13.74 -5.41 36.44
N LYS A 314 13.51 -4.66 35.37
CA LYS A 314 13.70 -5.11 33.99
C LYS A 314 15.11 -4.82 33.48
N LEU A 315 15.62 -3.63 33.74
CA LEU A 315 16.91 -3.18 33.24
C LEU A 315 17.63 -2.30 34.27
N LEU A 316 18.93 -2.49 34.39
CA LEU A 316 19.86 -1.58 35.04
C LEU A 316 20.97 -1.24 34.04
N VAL A 317 21.07 0.04 33.66
CA VAL A 317 22.25 0.56 32.96
C VAL A 317 23.15 1.18 34.01
N GLU A 318 24.38 0.73 34.16
CA GLU A 318 25.27 1.13 35.25
C GLU A 318 26.58 1.74 34.79
N HIS A 319 27.19 2.57 35.65
CA HIS A 319 28.52 3.14 35.43
C HIS A 319 28.63 4.06 34.20
N ALA A 320 27.51 4.58 33.70
CA ALA A 320 27.50 5.57 32.63
C ALA A 320 28.35 6.78 33.03
N ARG A 321 29.26 7.19 32.13
CA ARG A 321 30.08 8.40 32.34
C ARG A 321 29.19 9.65 32.37
N GLN A 322 28.20 9.69 31.48
CA GLN A 322 27.18 10.72 31.42
C GLN A 322 25.80 10.08 31.32
N ILE A 323 24.83 10.64 32.04
CA ILE A 323 23.40 10.48 31.74
C ILE A 323 22.86 11.85 31.36
N VAL A 324 22.51 12.02 30.09
CA VAL A 324 21.85 13.24 29.62
C VAL A 324 20.37 13.10 29.89
N GLN A 325 19.89 13.84 30.87
CA GLN A 325 18.48 13.83 31.21
C GLN A 325 17.64 14.70 30.28
N VAL A 326 18.26 15.72 29.66
CA VAL A 326 17.60 16.83 28.94
C VAL A 326 16.84 17.76 29.88
N CYS A 327 15.92 17.22 30.68
CA CYS A 327 15.17 17.93 31.73
C CYS A 327 15.36 17.22 33.08
N ALA A 328 15.29 17.96 34.19
CA ALA A 328 15.51 17.39 35.54
C ALA A 328 14.44 17.77 36.57
N CYS A 329 13.56 18.71 36.25
CA CYS A 329 12.55 19.24 37.16
C CYS A 329 11.12 19.01 36.64
N GLY A 330 10.91 18.03 35.76
CA GLY A 330 9.61 17.70 35.18
C GLY A 330 9.16 18.64 34.08
N GLU A 331 10.07 19.43 33.48
CA GLU A 331 9.76 20.28 32.35
C GLU A 331 9.12 19.47 31.20
N ARG A 332 8.08 20.05 30.59
CA ARG A 332 7.35 19.41 29.48
C ARG A 332 7.74 19.93 28.11
N VAL A 333 8.40 21.08 28.08
CA VAL A 333 8.83 21.80 26.88
C VAL A 333 9.90 22.80 27.30
N LEU A 334 10.87 23.06 26.42
CA LEU A 334 11.87 24.10 26.58
C LEU A 334 11.76 25.07 25.41
N SER A 335 11.67 26.36 25.69
CA SER A 335 11.62 27.41 24.67
C SER A 335 12.65 28.50 24.93
N GLY A 336 12.97 29.26 23.88
CA GLY A 336 13.97 30.32 23.95
C GLY A 336 15.32 29.85 24.51
N ASN A 337 15.90 30.65 25.39
CA ASN A 337 17.22 30.35 25.98
C ASN A 337 17.23 29.04 26.79
N SER A 338 16.08 28.56 27.30
CA SER A 338 16.02 27.31 28.04
C SER A 338 16.36 26.10 27.17
N MET A 339 16.22 26.18 25.84
CA MET A 339 16.65 25.11 24.92
C MET A 339 18.17 24.88 24.92
N LYS A 340 18.96 25.81 25.46
CA LYS A 340 20.42 25.65 25.62
C LYS A 340 20.81 24.95 26.92
N SER A 341 19.88 24.79 27.85
CA SER A 341 20.10 24.26 29.19
C SER A 341 19.75 22.78 29.25
N VAL A 342 20.67 21.93 28.78
CA VAL A 342 20.51 20.47 28.87
C VAL A 342 20.96 19.99 30.25
N ALA A 343 20.09 19.30 30.97
CA ALA A 343 20.45 18.64 32.22
C ALA A 343 21.31 17.39 31.96
N VAL A 344 22.50 17.33 32.56
CA VAL A 344 23.45 16.22 32.45
C VAL A 344 23.94 15.82 33.83
N LEU A 345 23.94 14.52 34.11
CA LEU A 345 24.62 13.93 35.26
C LEU A 345 26.02 13.49 34.82
N GLU A 346 27.05 14.09 35.39
CA GLU A 346 28.45 13.78 35.08
C GLU A 346 29.41 14.10 36.24
N GLY A 347 30.62 13.51 36.20
CA GLY A 347 31.71 13.84 37.13
C GLY A 347 31.76 13.02 38.43
N ALA A 348 30.87 12.05 38.63
CA ALA A 348 30.95 11.12 39.75
C ALA A 348 32.01 10.01 39.53
N GLU A 349 32.80 9.72 40.57
CA GLU A 349 33.61 8.51 40.64
C GLU A 349 32.70 7.27 40.61
N GLY A 350 32.97 6.30 39.74
CA GLY A 350 32.09 5.14 39.51
C GLY A 350 30.89 5.38 38.58
N GLY A 351 30.69 6.61 38.09
CA GLY A 351 29.65 6.95 37.10
C GLY A 351 28.23 7.01 37.67
N TYR A 352 27.25 6.96 36.77
CA TYR A 352 25.82 7.02 37.09
C TYR A 352 25.07 5.81 36.53
N SER A 353 23.92 5.50 37.14
CA SER A 353 23.07 4.38 36.75
C SER A 353 21.61 4.82 36.52
N VAL A 354 20.91 4.09 35.66
CA VAL A 354 19.45 4.18 35.42
C VAL A 354 18.82 2.82 35.66
N LEU A 355 17.78 2.77 36.50
CA LEU A 355 17.01 1.57 36.80
C LEU A 355 15.61 1.68 36.18
N VAL A 356 15.20 0.65 35.43
CA VAL A 356 13.89 0.55 34.79
C VAL A 356 13.11 -0.61 35.39
N ASP A 357 11.87 -0.36 35.78
CA ASP A 357 10.99 -1.36 36.37
C ASP A 357 10.39 -2.32 35.33
N ARG A 358 9.59 -3.28 35.82
CA ARG A 358 8.89 -4.27 35.00
C ARG A 358 7.89 -3.67 34.01
N ALA A 359 7.29 -2.52 34.32
CA ALA A 359 6.38 -1.83 33.41
C ALA A 359 7.14 -1.13 32.28
N GLY A 360 8.46 -0.95 32.42
CA GLY A 360 9.29 -0.21 31.48
C GLY A 360 9.46 1.26 31.85
N ILE A 361 9.13 1.65 33.08
CA ILE A 361 9.25 3.01 33.61
C ILE A 361 10.57 3.18 34.34
N ILE A 362 11.19 4.34 34.20
CA ILE A 362 12.40 4.71 34.95
C ILE A 362 12.01 4.83 36.43
N ALA A 363 12.46 3.87 37.23
CA ALA A 363 12.19 3.80 38.66
C ALA A 363 13.15 4.68 39.46
N ASP A 364 14.42 4.69 39.08
CA ASP A 364 15.46 5.48 39.75
C ASP A 364 16.61 5.81 38.79
N LEU A 365 17.33 6.88 39.10
CA LEU A 365 18.59 7.24 38.48
C LEU A 365 19.43 8.08 39.45
N GLY A 366 20.75 7.98 39.35
CA GLY A 366 21.67 8.67 40.25
C GLY A 366 23.07 8.09 40.17
N LYS A 367 23.92 8.40 41.15
CA LYS A 367 25.29 7.84 41.19
C LYS A 367 25.22 6.32 41.32
N SER A 368 26.14 5.62 40.64
CA SER A 368 26.14 4.15 40.60
C SER A 368 26.21 3.54 42.00
N ASP A 369 27.11 4.03 42.86
CA ASP A 369 27.30 3.50 44.22
C ASP A 369 26.07 3.69 45.13
N GLU A 370 25.37 4.82 44.96
CA GLU A 370 24.14 5.11 45.69
C GLU A 370 23.01 4.16 45.26
N LEU A 371 22.91 3.86 43.96
CA LEU A 371 21.93 2.90 43.44
C LEU A 371 22.29 1.45 43.81
N ALA A 372 23.57 1.09 43.78
CA ALA A 372 24.06 -0.24 44.18
C ALA A 372 23.79 -0.56 45.66
N THR A 373 23.75 0.48 46.52
CA THR A 373 23.36 0.32 47.93
C THR A 373 21.85 0.15 48.12
N LYS A 374 21.04 0.74 47.22
CA LYS A 374 19.57 0.71 47.31
C LYS A 374 18.93 -0.51 46.65
N TYR A 375 19.55 -1.05 45.60
CA TYR A 375 18.98 -2.09 44.76
C TYR A 375 19.96 -3.24 44.56
N ASN A 376 19.49 -4.47 44.75
CA ASN A 376 20.30 -5.66 44.51
C ASN A 376 20.34 -5.97 43.02
N ARG A 377 21.54 -6.23 42.48
CA ARG A 377 21.73 -6.66 41.07
C ARG A 377 20.95 -7.93 40.73
N GLU A 378 20.78 -8.82 41.70
CA GLU A 378 20.04 -10.09 41.54
C GLU A 378 18.54 -9.88 41.26
N ASP A 379 18.00 -8.70 41.61
CA ASP A 379 16.61 -8.31 41.37
C ASP A 379 16.39 -7.73 39.97
N VAL A 380 17.40 -7.72 39.09
CA VAL A 380 17.33 -7.11 37.75
C VAL A 380 17.49 -8.18 36.66
N ASP A 381 16.61 -8.19 35.66
CA ASP A 381 16.70 -9.15 34.54
C ASP A 381 17.92 -8.91 33.66
N ASN A 382 18.13 -7.67 33.20
CA ASN A 382 19.21 -7.29 32.31
C ASN A 382 20.07 -6.20 32.94
N ILE A 383 21.40 -6.35 32.87
CA ILE A 383 22.35 -5.35 33.36
C ILE A 383 23.27 -4.99 32.20
N ILE A 384 23.45 -3.69 31.95
CA ILE A 384 24.32 -3.16 30.91
C ILE A 384 25.38 -2.27 31.57
N ASP A 385 26.64 -2.65 31.40
CA ASP A 385 27.76 -1.80 31.78
C ASP A 385 27.96 -0.69 30.73
N ALA A 386 27.81 0.54 31.18
CA ALA A 386 27.98 1.77 30.41
C ALA A 386 29.27 2.52 30.81
N THR A 387 30.26 1.84 31.42
CA THR A 387 31.56 2.43 31.75
C THR A 387 32.17 3.13 30.53
N GLY A 388 32.50 4.42 30.69
CA GLY A 388 33.09 5.26 29.64
C GLY A 388 32.10 5.67 28.52
N LYS A 389 30.84 5.24 28.59
CA LYS A 389 29.78 5.51 27.62
C LYS A 389 28.81 6.58 28.12
N CYS A 390 28.00 7.08 27.20
CA CYS A 390 26.97 8.07 27.49
C CYS A 390 25.57 7.47 27.30
N VAL A 391 24.64 7.79 28.20
CA VAL A 391 23.22 7.44 28.09
C VAL A 391 22.42 8.70 27.81
N ILE A 392 21.59 8.68 26.78
CA ILE A 392 20.67 9.78 26.45
C ILE A 392 19.23 9.25 26.31
N PRO A 393 18.19 10.10 26.28
CA PRO A 393 16.84 9.64 26.00
C PRO A 393 16.75 9.08 24.58
N GLY A 394 15.84 8.15 24.35
CA GLY A 394 15.45 7.74 23.00
C GLY A 394 14.99 8.97 22.19
N LEU A 395 15.44 9.05 20.93
CA LEU A 395 15.10 10.18 20.07
C LEU A 395 13.61 10.14 19.68
N VAL A 396 13.06 11.32 19.40
CA VAL A 396 11.69 11.49 18.95
C VAL A 396 11.72 12.17 17.58
N ASP A 397 11.06 11.56 16.61
CA ASP A 397 10.88 12.12 15.28
C ASP A 397 9.45 12.67 15.15
N ALA A 398 9.33 14.00 15.18
CA ALA A 398 8.03 14.65 15.28
C ALA A 398 7.24 14.69 13.96
N HIS A 399 7.82 14.26 12.84
CA HIS A 399 7.18 14.41 11.54
C HIS A 399 7.70 13.40 10.50
N THR A 400 6.84 12.45 10.09
CA THR A 400 7.14 11.55 8.95
C THR A 400 5.90 11.19 8.12
N HIS A 401 6.13 10.84 6.86
CA HIS A 401 5.15 10.20 5.97
C HIS A 401 5.59 8.76 5.66
N ALA A 402 5.80 7.94 6.70
CA ALA A 402 6.45 6.63 6.58
C ALA A 402 5.62 5.54 5.86
N VAL A 403 4.33 5.76 5.59
CA VAL A 403 3.44 4.81 4.89
C VAL A 403 3.30 5.19 3.43
N TRP A 404 3.94 4.42 2.54
CA TRP A 404 3.78 4.55 1.09
C TRP A 404 4.30 3.32 0.35
N ALA A 405 3.88 3.14 -0.89
CA ALA A 405 4.46 2.18 -1.83
C ALA A 405 5.14 2.87 -3.03
N GLY A 406 6.08 2.18 -3.67
CA GLY A 406 6.90 2.72 -4.75
C GLY A 406 8.06 3.61 -4.26
N ASP A 407 8.75 4.24 -5.21
CA ASP A 407 9.84 5.17 -4.96
C ASP A 407 9.81 6.35 -5.96
N ARG A 408 10.58 7.40 -5.67
CA ARG A 408 10.71 8.60 -6.53
C ARG A 408 12.16 8.81 -6.98
N VAL A 409 12.94 7.74 -7.12
CA VAL A 409 14.37 7.82 -7.53
C VAL A 409 14.50 8.46 -8.91
N HIS A 410 13.60 8.13 -9.83
CA HIS A 410 13.55 8.72 -11.17
C HIS A 410 13.35 10.25 -11.14
N GLU A 411 12.47 10.75 -10.27
CA GLU A 411 12.25 12.19 -10.11
C GLU A 411 13.47 12.89 -9.50
N PHE A 412 14.14 12.25 -8.55
CA PHE A 412 15.37 12.77 -7.98
C PHE A 412 16.44 12.94 -9.06
N ALA A 413 16.62 11.93 -9.93
CA ALA A 413 17.53 12.03 -11.08
C ALA A 413 17.15 13.17 -12.04
N MET A 414 15.86 13.36 -12.31
CA MET A 414 15.38 14.45 -13.17
C MET A 414 15.62 15.84 -12.56
N LYS A 415 15.34 16.02 -11.27
CA LYS A 415 15.63 17.27 -10.55
C LYS A 415 17.11 17.62 -10.62
N LEU A 416 17.98 16.63 -10.43
CA LEU A 416 19.44 16.82 -10.56
C LEU A 416 19.87 17.18 -11.99
N ALA A 417 19.14 16.69 -13.01
CA ALA A 417 19.35 17.06 -14.40
C ALA A 417 18.74 18.43 -14.79
N GLY A 418 18.11 19.14 -13.84
CA GLY A 418 17.56 20.48 -14.05
C GLY A 418 16.10 20.53 -14.51
N ALA A 419 15.35 19.41 -14.44
CA ALA A 419 13.93 19.41 -14.75
C ALA A 419 13.14 20.34 -13.81
N THR A 420 12.23 21.14 -14.36
CA THR A 420 11.36 21.98 -13.55
C THR A 420 10.26 21.16 -12.86
N TYR A 421 9.64 21.71 -11.82
CA TYR A 421 8.47 21.09 -11.18
C TYR A 421 7.37 20.75 -12.20
N MET A 422 7.14 21.63 -13.17
CA MET A 422 6.14 21.43 -14.21
C MET A 422 6.51 20.30 -15.17
N ASP A 423 7.79 20.08 -15.47
CA ASP A 423 8.25 18.98 -16.32
C ASP A 423 8.01 17.63 -15.63
N ILE A 424 8.30 17.56 -14.32
CA ILE A 424 8.06 16.37 -13.50
C ILE A 424 6.56 16.07 -13.42
N HIS A 425 5.74 17.09 -13.20
CA HIS A 425 4.28 16.94 -13.16
C HIS A 425 3.69 16.46 -14.50
N ARG A 426 4.15 17.01 -15.63
CA ARG A 426 3.70 16.59 -16.98
C ARG A 426 4.02 15.14 -17.29
N MET A 427 5.10 14.59 -16.73
CA MET A 427 5.48 13.19 -16.89
C MET A 427 4.75 12.25 -15.92
N GLY A 428 3.79 12.75 -15.13
CA GLY A 428 3.04 11.96 -14.17
C GLY A 428 3.76 11.71 -12.84
N GLY A 429 4.86 12.43 -12.57
CA GLY A 429 5.55 12.44 -11.29
C GLY A 429 4.82 13.26 -10.21
N GLY A 430 5.51 13.55 -9.11
CA GLY A 430 4.97 14.34 -8.01
C GLY A 430 4.26 13.48 -6.96
N ILE A 431 3.55 14.12 -6.03
CA ILE A 431 2.80 13.43 -4.98
C ILE A 431 1.83 12.38 -5.54
N HIS A 432 1.18 12.67 -6.68
CA HIS A 432 0.24 11.73 -7.29
C HIS A 432 0.89 10.44 -7.80
N TYR A 433 2.20 10.45 -8.10
CA TYR A 433 2.92 9.23 -8.41
C TYR A 433 2.92 8.29 -7.20
N THR A 434 3.28 8.80 -6.02
CA THR A 434 3.22 8.04 -4.76
C THR A 434 1.78 7.63 -4.41
N VAL A 435 0.80 8.53 -4.59
CA VAL A 435 -0.62 8.23 -4.32
C VAL A 435 -1.09 7.04 -5.14
N ASN A 436 -0.79 7.02 -6.44
CA ASN A 436 -1.18 5.92 -7.32
C ASN A 436 -0.60 4.58 -6.85
N HIS A 437 0.69 4.54 -6.50
CA HIS A 437 1.35 3.32 -6.01
C HIS A 437 0.80 2.88 -4.65
N THR A 438 0.56 3.83 -3.73
CA THR A 438 0.05 3.56 -2.38
C THR A 438 -1.41 3.10 -2.41
N CYS A 439 -2.24 3.66 -3.30
CA CYS A 439 -3.61 3.21 -3.51
C CYS A 439 -3.66 1.80 -4.11
N ALA A 440 -2.79 1.50 -5.09
CA ALA A 440 -2.72 0.18 -5.71
C ALA A 440 -2.16 -0.92 -4.78
N ALA A 441 -1.32 -0.55 -3.81
CA ALA A 441 -0.77 -1.49 -2.84
C ALA A 441 -1.84 -2.00 -1.85
N SER A 442 -1.75 -3.30 -1.53
CA SER A 442 -2.57 -3.91 -0.49
C SER A 442 -2.17 -3.41 0.91
N GLU A 443 -3.09 -3.52 1.87
CA GLU A 443 -2.81 -3.18 3.28
C GLU A 443 -1.60 -3.97 3.82
N GLU A 444 -1.49 -5.27 3.50
CA GLU A 444 -0.36 -6.12 3.91
C GLU A 444 0.98 -5.68 3.31
N THR A 445 0.98 -5.22 2.07
CA THR A 445 2.19 -4.70 1.42
C THR A 445 2.65 -3.43 2.12
N LEU A 446 1.73 -2.50 2.38
CA LEU A 446 2.02 -1.26 3.10
C LEU A 446 2.50 -1.52 4.52
N LEU A 447 1.89 -2.47 5.23
CA LEU A 447 2.35 -2.88 6.55
C LEU A 447 3.78 -3.43 6.50
N SER A 448 4.07 -4.36 5.59
CA SER A 448 5.40 -4.95 5.46
C SER A 448 6.48 -3.89 5.18
N LEU A 449 6.19 -2.92 4.31
CA LEU A 449 7.06 -1.78 4.02
C LEU A 449 7.26 -0.88 5.25
N LEU A 450 6.18 -0.55 5.94
CA LEU A 450 6.22 0.28 7.15
C LEU A 450 7.05 -0.41 8.24
N LEU A 451 6.85 -1.71 8.50
CA LEU A 451 7.60 -2.46 9.52
C LEU A 451 9.10 -2.46 9.24
N ASN A 452 9.51 -2.59 7.98
CA ASN A 452 10.92 -2.49 7.59
C ASN A 452 11.48 -1.09 7.88
N ARG A 453 10.76 -0.03 7.49
CA ARG A 453 11.15 1.36 7.78
C ARG A 453 11.24 1.63 9.27
N MET A 454 10.25 1.21 10.06
CA MET A 454 10.24 1.38 11.52
C MET A 454 11.42 0.68 12.19
N ARG A 455 11.84 -0.50 11.69
CA ARG A 455 13.06 -1.16 12.16
C ARG A 455 14.30 -0.30 11.93
N GLN A 456 14.44 0.29 10.76
CA GLN A 456 15.60 1.14 10.42
C GLN A 456 15.60 2.46 11.21
N ILE A 457 14.42 3.07 11.40
CA ILE A 457 14.21 4.24 12.25
C ILE A 457 14.61 3.91 13.70
N SER A 458 14.16 2.76 14.22
CA SER A 458 14.51 2.29 15.57
C SER A 458 16.02 2.09 15.73
N GLN A 459 16.67 1.39 14.80
CA GLN A 459 18.12 1.17 14.78
C GLN A 459 18.91 2.49 14.76
N SER A 460 18.32 3.55 14.20
CA SER A 460 18.91 4.87 14.13
C SER A 460 18.72 5.71 15.42
N GLY A 461 18.13 5.13 16.46
CA GLY A 461 17.97 5.73 17.78
C GLY A 461 16.59 6.32 18.08
N THR A 462 15.66 6.29 17.12
CA THR A 462 14.30 6.81 17.34
C THR A 462 13.46 5.79 18.11
N THR A 463 12.84 6.23 19.20
CA THR A 463 11.96 5.38 20.05
C THR A 463 10.51 5.85 20.06
N PHE A 464 10.24 7.03 19.49
CA PHE A 464 8.90 7.56 19.30
C PHE A 464 8.87 8.35 17.99
N VAL A 465 7.90 8.05 17.11
CA VAL A 465 7.81 8.65 15.78
C VAL A 465 6.36 9.01 15.46
N GLU A 466 6.16 10.15 14.83
CA GLU A 466 4.89 10.47 14.19
C GLU A 466 4.84 9.85 12.80
N VAL A 467 3.73 9.19 12.46
CA VAL A 467 3.49 8.64 11.12
C VAL A 467 2.17 9.18 10.59
N LYS A 468 2.25 9.88 9.46
CA LYS A 468 1.11 10.47 8.76
C LYS A 468 0.56 9.54 7.68
N SER A 469 -0.74 9.69 7.44
CA SER A 469 -1.41 9.24 6.21
C SER A 469 -1.22 10.28 5.10
N GLY A 470 -2.15 10.44 4.14
CA GLY A 470 -2.07 11.49 3.11
C GLY A 470 -1.50 11.08 1.74
N TYR A 471 -1.23 9.79 1.52
CA TYR A 471 -1.00 9.24 0.18
C TYR A 471 -2.19 8.41 -0.34
N GLY A 472 -3.36 8.53 0.30
CA GLY A 472 -4.62 7.94 -0.17
C GLY A 472 -5.50 8.96 -0.90
N LEU A 473 -5.65 10.16 -0.34
CA LEU A 473 -6.48 11.28 -0.84
C LEU A 473 -7.97 10.94 -1.09
N ASN A 474 -8.44 9.80 -0.59
CA ASN A 474 -9.84 9.39 -0.57
C ASN A 474 -10.08 8.54 0.69
N LEU A 475 -11.33 8.47 1.14
CA LEU A 475 -11.66 7.87 2.44
C LEU A 475 -11.13 6.45 2.60
N GLU A 476 -11.37 5.60 1.61
CA GLU A 476 -10.99 4.19 1.67
C GLU A 476 -9.48 4.02 1.85
N ASN A 477 -8.68 4.75 1.06
CA ASN A 477 -7.23 4.63 1.11
C ASN A 477 -6.62 5.33 2.32
N GLU A 478 -7.18 6.45 2.77
CA GLU A 478 -6.74 7.10 4.02
C GLU A 478 -7.00 6.19 5.23
N VAL A 479 -8.18 5.57 5.31
CA VAL A 479 -8.51 4.58 6.36
C VAL A 479 -7.61 3.36 6.26
N LYS A 480 -7.32 2.84 5.05
CA LYS A 480 -6.35 1.76 4.83
C LYS A 480 -4.99 2.12 5.43
N MET A 481 -4.48 3.33 5.16
CA MET A 481 -3.20 3.79 5.72
C MET A 481 -3.25 3.91 7.26
N LEU A 482 -4.32 4.49 7.82
CA LEU A 482 -4.50 4.59 9.27
C LEU A 482 -4.56 3.20 9.95
N ARG A 483 -5.19 2.20 9.31
CA ARG A 483 -5.17 0.80 9.79
C ARG A 483 -3.77 0.22 9.76
N VAL A 484 -3.00 0.46 8.70
CA VAL A 484 -1.59 0.04 8.62
C VAL A 484 -0.78 0.63 9.78
N ILE A 485 -0.97 1.91 10.08
CA ILE A 485 -0.29 2.60 11.19
C ILE A 485 -0.68 1.97 12.53
N ASP A 486 -1.98 1.74 12.77
CA ASP A 486 -2.46 1.14 14.02
C ASP A 486 -1.99 -0.32 14.21
N ARG A 487 -1.91 -1.08 13.11
CA ARG A 487 -1.34 -2.44 13.11
C ARG A 487 0.15 -2.43 13.40
N ALA A 488 0.91 -1.53 12.78
CA ALA A 488 2.35 -1.43 13.00
C ALA A 488 2.66 -1.05 14.45
N ARG A 489 1.94 -0.08 15.03
CA ARG A 489 2.07 0.35 16.43
C ARG A 489 2.04 -0.80 17.43
N LYS A 490 1.31 -1.89 17.15
CA LYS A 490 1.16 -3.05 18.04
C LYS A 490 2.37 -3.99 18.04
N VAL A 491 3.22 -3.93 17.03
CA VAL A 491 4.27 -4.94 16.79
C VAL A 491 5.68 -4.36 16.66
N VAL A 492 5.82 -3.05 16.42
CA VAL A 492 7.14 -2.42 16.33
C VAL A 492 7.71 -2.10 17.72
N PRO A 493 9.04 -2.18 17.90
CA PRO A 493 9.70 -1.86 19.16
C PRO A 493 9.93 -0.35 19.36
N LEU A 494 8.94 0.46 19.04
CA LEU A 494 8.93 1.91 19.23
C LEU A 494 7.48 2.41 19.39
N GLU A 495 7.30 3.64 19.87
CA GLU A 495 5.97 4.26 19.96
C GLU A 495 5.62 4.97 18.65
N ILE A 496 4.36 4.91 18.21
CA ILE A 496 3.88 5.62 17.00
C ILE A 496 2.76 6.59 17.38
N SER A 497 2.88 7.87 17.02
CA SER A 497 1.77 8.84 16.97
C SER A 497 1.16 8.83 15.57
N SER A 498 -0.16 8.63 15.46
CA SER A 498 -0.84 8.48 14.17
C SER A 498 -1.51 9.80 13.78
N THR A 499 -1.25 10.27 12.56
CA THR A 499 -1.80 11.53 12.08
C THR A 499 -2.63 11.33 10.80
N TYR A 500 -3.88 11.80 10.84
CA TYR A 500 -4.73 11.86 9.66
C TYR A 500 -4.37 13.07 8.80
N CYS A 501 -3.95 12.85 7.55
CA CYS A 501 -3.50 13.89 6.61
C CYS A 501 -4.22 13.76 5.26
N GLY A 502 -5.54 13.52 5.26
CA GLY A 502 -6.29 13.37 4.00
C GLY A 502 -6.29 14.63 3.12
N ALA A 503 -5.95 15.79 3.69
CA ALA A 503 -5.77 17.06 2.99
C ALA A 503 -4.30 17.36 2.65
N HIS A 504 -3.55 16.35 2.22
CA HIS A 504 -2.13 16.49 1.82
C HIS A 504 -1.98 17.02 0.39
N ALA A 505 -2.90 16.65 -0.51
CA ALA A 505 -2.98 17.18 -1.86
C ALA A 505 -4.42 17.12 -2.37
N VAL A 506 -4.74 17.93 -3.38
CA VAL A 506 -6.06 17.87 -4.04
C VAL A 506 -6.13 16.61 -4.91
N PRO A 507 -7.11 15.71 -4.70
CA PRO A 507 -7.28 14.53 -5.55
C PRO A 507 -7.45 14.91 -7.02
N LYS A 508 -6.96 14.05 -7.94
CA LYS A 508 -7.16 14.27 -9.37
C LYS A 508 -8.66 14.31 -9.68
N GLN A 509 -9.04 15.19 -10.62
CA GLN A 509 -10.43 15.39 -11.07
C GLN A 509 -11.38 16.00 -10.02
N THR A 510 -10.84 16.52 -8.91
CA THR A 510 -11.60 17.28 -7.91
C THR A 510 -11.00 18.66 -7.71
N THR A 511 -11.80 19.59 -7.20
CA THR A 511 -11.33 20.89 -6.70
C THR A 511 -10.99 20.81 -5.20
N ALA A 512 -10.13 21.72 -4.73
CA ALA A 512 -9.83 21.85 -3.29
C ALA A 512 -11.10 22.06 -2.45
N ALA A 513 -12.10 22.78 -2.98
CA ALA A 513 -13.37 23.02 -2.32
C ALA A 513 -14.21 21.73 -2.18
N GLU A 514 -14.29 20.92 -3.24
CA GLU A 514 -14.99 19.62 -3.21
C GLU A 514 -14.28 18.65 -2.26
N ALA A 515 -12.95 18.55 -2.34
CA ALA A 515 -12.16 17.73 -1.41
C ALA A 515 -12.33 18.18 0.04
N THR A 516 -12.38 19.49 0.30
CA THR A 516 -12.67 20.04 1.63
C THR A 516 -14.05 19.59 2.12
N GLN A 517 -15.08 19.67 1.27
CA GLN A 517 -16.42 19.22 1.66
C GLN A 517 -16.48 17.71 1.93
N ASP A 518 -15.83 16.89 1.09
CA ASP A 518 -15.79 15.44 1.30
C ASP A 518 -15.05 15.07 2.60
N ILE A 519 -13.95 15.76 2.92
CA ILE A 519 -13.23 15.56 4.18
C ILE A 519 -14.13 15.88 5.38
N LEU A 520 -14.85 17.00 5.33
CA LEU A 520 -15.72 17.46 6.41
C LEU A 520 -16.97 16.58 6.59
N GLN A 521 -17.60 16.19 5.48
CA GLN A 521 -18.89 15.49 5.49
C GLN A 521 -18.74 13.96 5.55
N THR A 522 -17.64 13.42 5.05
CA THR A 522 -17.43 11.98 4.90
C THR A 522 -16.26 11.48 5.74
N HIS A 523 -15.06 12.01 5.53
CA HIS A 523 -13.85 11.44 6.15
C HIS A 523 -13.84 11.56 7.67
N ILE A 524 -13.91 12.79 8.19
CA ILE A 524 -13.80 13.04 9.63
C ILE A 524 -14.91 12.31 10.41
N PRO A 525 -16.19 12.35 10.00
CA PRO A 525 -17.24 11.58 10.66
C PRO A 525 -16.97 10.06 10.67
N HIS A 526 -16.51 9.50 9.54
CA HIS A 526 -16.24 8.07 9.44
C HIS A 526 -15.05 7.64 10.32
N ILE A 527 -13.93 8.38 10.26
CA ILE A 527 -12.75 8.13 11.11
C ILE A 527 -13.14 8.24 12.59
N THR A 528 -13.96 9.22 12.95
CA THR A 528 -14.44 9.40 14.32
C THR A 528 -15.29 8.22 14.78
N SER A 529 -16.14 7.64 13.90
CA SER A 529 -16.89 6.41 14.21
C SER A 529 -15.93 5.25 14.50
N LEU A 530 -14.94 5.03 13.63
CA LEU A 530 -13.95 3.97 13.81
C LEU A 530 -13.13 4.14 15.10
N VAL A 531 -12.79 5.37 15.47
CA VAL A 531 -12.11 5.66 16.74
C VAL A 531 -13.00 5.38 17.95
N ARG A 532 -14.27 5.79 17.92
CA ARG A 532 -15.24 5.53 19.01
C ARG A 532 -15.53 4.04 19.19
N GLU A 533 -15.51 3.28 18.09
CA GLU A 533 -15.68 1.82 18.09
C GLU A 533 -14.41 1.06 18.48
N GLY A 534 -13.29 1.77 18.72
CA GLY A 534 -12.00 1.16 19.07
C GLY A 534 -11.33 0.43 17.91
N GLN A 535 -11.77 0.67 16.67
CA GLN A 535 -11.19 0.06 15.47
C GLN A 535 -9.95 0.82 14.96
N LEU A 536 -9.81 2.09 15.31
CA LEU A 536 -8.68 2.94 14.97
C LEU A 536 -8.27 3.80 16.16
N ARG A 537 -7.00 4.21 16.17
CA ARG A 537 -6.52 5.27 17.05
C ARG A 537 -5.75 6.30 16.22
N VAL A 538 -6.32 7.50 16.14
CA VAL A 538 -5.74 8.66 15.46
C VAL A 538 -5.51 9.75 16.50
N ASP A 539 -4.29 10.26 16.59
CA ASP A 539 -3.89 11.23 17.61
C ASP A 539 -3.99 12.66 17.07
N ASN A 540 -3.61 12.88 15.80
CA ASN A 540 -3.54 14.22 15.20
C ASN A 540 -4.28 14.34 13.86
N ILE A 541 -4.62 15.58 13.49
CA ILE A 541 -5.09 15.98 12.16
C ILE A 541 -4.11 16.97 11.53
N ASP A 542 -3.90 16.81 10.23
CA ASP A 542 -2.95 17.55 9.40
C ASP A 542 -3.59 17.96 8.07
N VAL A 543 -3.16 19.11 7.55
CA VAL A 543 -3.51 19.69 6.27
C VAL A 543 -2.25 20.31 5.68
N PHE A 544 -2.04 20.17 4.37
CA PHE A 544 -1.05 20.95 3.67
C PHE A 544 -1.63 22.30 3.23
N CYS A 545 -1.40 23.32 4.06
CA CYS A 545 -1.87 24.69 3.82
C CYS A 545 -0.91 25.40 2.86
N GLU A 546 -1.21 25.38 1.57
CA GLU A 546 -0.32 25.88 0.53
C GLU A 546 -1.10 26.33 -0.73
N VAL A 547 -0.53 27.29 -1.47
CA VAL A 547 -1.04 27.80 -2.73
C VAL A 547 -1.21 26.66 -3.73
N GLY A 548 -2.43 26.50 -4.25
CA GLY A 548 -2.76 25.44 -5.20
C GLY A 548 -3.02 24.08 -4.55
N VAL A 549 -3.00 24.00 -3.21
CA VAL A 549 -3.34 22.80 -2.44
C VAL A 549 -4.61 23.04 -1.61
N PHE A 550 -4.50 23.48 -0.36
CA PHE A 550 -5.62 23.95 0.46
C PHE A 550 -5.30 25.35 0.97
N ASP A 551 -6.22 26.30 0.76
CA ASP A 551 -6.05 27.67 1.24
C ASP A 551 -6.36 27.79 2.75
N VAL A 552 -6.15 28.98 3.32
CA VAL A 552 -6.34 29.23 4.76
C VAL A 552 -7.80 28.99 5.20
N PRO A 553 -8.85 29.47 4.50
CA PRO A 553 -10.24 29.13 4.84
C PRO A 553 -10.53 27.63 4.84
N GLN A 554 -10.08 26.89 3.82
CA GLN A 554 -10.27 25.44 3.72
C GLN A 554 -9.54 24.70 4.84
N THR A 555 -8.27 25.04 5.04
CA THR A 555 -7.42 24.51 6.12
C THR A 555 -8.07 24.73 7.48
N ARG A 556 -8.52 25.96 7.77
CA ARG A 556 -9.19 26.30 9.03
C ARG A 556 -10.41 25.41 9.27
N ALA A 557 -11.24 25.21 8.25
CA ALA A 557 -12.44 24.39 8.37
C ALA A 557 -12.11 22.92 8.70
N ILE A 558 -11.13 22.33 8.00
CA ILE A 558 -10.72 20.94 8.21
C ILE A 558 -10.09 20.74 9.58
N LEU A 559 -9.14 21.61 9.97
CA LEU A 559 -8.47 21.53 11.26
C LEU A 559 -9.45 21.72 12.43
N GLN A 560 -10.39 22.66 12.31
CA GLN A 560 -11.43 22.87 13.32
C GLN A 560 -12.32 21.63 13.47
N ALA A 561 -12.77 21.02 12.36
CA ALA A 561 -13.58 19.81 12.41
C ALA A 561 -12.82 18.63 13.04
N GLY A 562 -11.52 18.48 12.77
CA GLY A 562 -10.70 17.46 13.40
C GLY A 562 -10.50 17.69 14.90
N LYS A 563 -10.30 18.96 15.30
CA LYS A 563 -10.25 19.35 16.71
C LYS A 563 -11.55 19.05 17.44
N ASP A 564 -12.70 19.37 16.83
CA ASP A 564 -14.03 19.08 17.38
C ASP A 564 -14.30 17.57 17.50
N ALA A 565 -13.63 16.76 16.65
CA ALA A 565 -13.63 15.30 16.73
C ALA A 565 -12.65 14.72 17.77
N GLY A 566 -11.83 15.57 18.43
CA GLY A 566 -10.90 15.17 19.49
C GLY A 566 -9.46 14.91 19.03
N MET A 567 -9.11 15.23 17.79
CA MET A 567 -7.73 15.12 17.28
C MET A 567 -6.93 16.40 17.59
N GLN A 568 -5.63 16.25 17.84
CA GLN A 568 -4.72 17.40 18.00
C GLN A 568 -4.38 18.01 16.63
N ILE A 569 -4.30 19.33 16.53
CA ILE A 569 -3.91 19.99 15.29
C ILE A 569 -2.38 19.99 15.18
N ASN A 570 -1.85 19.25 14.21
CA ASN A 570 -0.44 19.24 13.81
C ASN A 570 -0.38 19.28 12.29
N PHE A 571 -0.01 20.41 11.69
CA PHE A 571 -0.18 20.61 10.24
C PHE A 571 1.01 21.26 9.53
N HIS A 572 1.04 21.15 8.20
CA HIS A 572 2.07 21.76 7.36
C HIS A 572 1.65 23.20 6.99
N GLY A 573 2.52 24.17 7.26
CA GLY A 573 2.24 25.58 6.97
C GLY A 573 3.49 26.39 6.64
N GLU A 574 3.32 27.38 5.75
CA GLU A 574 4.38 28.30 5.31
C GLU A 574 5.62 27.60 4.71
N GLU A 575 5.45 26.48 3.99
CA GLU A 575 6.59 25.76 3.37
C GLU A 575 7.13 26.50 2.13
N LEU A 576 6.26 26.94 1.23
CA LEU A 576 6.66 27.53 -0.06
C LEU A 576 6.16 28.96 -0.22
N ASN A 577 5.03 29.32 0.39
CA ASN A 577 4.47 30.67 0.32
C ASN A 577 4.01 31.16 1.70
N GLN A 578 4.15 32.48 1.90
CA GLN A 578 3.64 33.15 3.08
C GLN A 578 2.10 33.31 3.01
N LEU A 579 1.36 32.48 3.75
CA LEU A 579 -0.11 32.40 3.73
C LEU A 579 -0.79 32.87 5.01
N ARG A 580 -0.04 33.09 6.10
CA ARG A 580 -0.56 33.41 7.43
C ARG A 580 -1.30 32.25 8.12
N SER A 581 -0.95 31.04 7.72
CA SER A 581 -1.30 29.79 8.36
C SER A 581 -0.74 29.68 9.79
N ALA A 582 0.41 30.29 10.09
CA ALA A 582 0.95 30.33 11.46
C ALA A 582 0.03 31.10 12.42
N GLU A 583 -0.45 32.28 12.01
CA GLU A 583 -1.44 33.05 12.77
C GLU A 583 -2.76 32.29 12.92
N MET A 584 -3.27 31.70 11.83
CA MET A 584 -4.49 30.88 11.87
C MET A 584 -4.34 29.68 12.81
N GLY A 585 -3.21 28.97 12.76
CA GLY A 585 -2.91 27.84 13.62
C GLY A 585 -2.88 28.25 15.09
N ALA A 586 -2.19 29.35 15.41
CA ALA A 586 -2.16 29.90 16.76
C ALA A 586 -3.57 30.25 17.29
N GLU A 587 -4.43 30.85 16.46
CA GLU A 587 -5.83 31.15 16.81
C GLU A 587 -6.66 29.88 17.07
N LEU A 588 -6.45 28.82 16.28
CA LEU A 588 -7.11 27.53 16.48
C LEU A 588 -6.54 26.75 17.67
N GLY A 589 -5.45 27.20 18.28
CA GLY A 589 -4.73 26.43 19.30
C GLY A 589 -4.06 25.19 18.70
N ALA A 590 -3.43 25.36 17.53
CA ALA A 590 -2.59 24.34 16.92
C ALA A 590 -1.52 23.90 17.90
N HIS A 591 -1.35 22.58 18.01
CA HIS A 591 -0.36 22.02 18.90
C HIS A 591 1.04 22.15 18.30
N ALA A 592 1.15 21.90 16.98
CA ALA A 592 2.38 22.05 16.22
C ALA A 592 2.12 22.51 14.78
N ILE A 593 3.09 23.21 14.20
CA ILE A 593 3.13 23.58 12.77
C ILE A 593 4.50 23.20 12.23
N SER A 594 4.51 22.47 11.12
CA SER A 594 5.72 21.98 10.46
C SER A 594 6.10 22.87 9.28
N HIS A 595 7.36 22.78 8.83
CA HIS A 595 7.97 23.60 7.76
C HIS A 595 8.40 24.99 8.23
N LEU A 596 7.56 26.00 8.01
CA LEU A 596 7.76 27.39 8.44
C LEU A 596 8.87 28.18 7.73
N GLU A 597 9.30 27.76 6.53
CA GLU A 597 10.29 28.46 5.70
C GLU A 597 9.92 29.92 5.44
N GLU A 598 8.65 30.18 5.13
CA GLU A 598 8.10 31.50 4.76
C GLU A 598 7.26 32.14 5.88
N VAL A 599 7.46 31.72 7.14
CA VAL A 599 6.70 32.27 8.27
C VAL A 599 6.97 33.77 8.46
N SER A 600 5.91 34.53 8.73
CA SER A 600 5.99 35.96 9.03
C SER A 600 6.45 36.23 10.48
N PRO A 601 7.04 37.40 10.78
CA PRO A 601 7.31 37.81 12.16
C PRO A 601 6.05 37.81 13.03
N GLU A 602 4.90 38.21 12.48
CA GLU A 602 3.61 38.17 13.17
C GLU A 602 3.17 36.73 13.49
N GLY A 603 3.43 35.80 12.57
CA GLY A 603 3.21 34.36 12.75
C GLY A 603 4.08 33.79 13.86
N ILE A 604 5.37 34.09 13.88
CA ILE A 604 6.29 33.69 14.96
C ILE A 604 5.79 34.20 16.31
N ALA A 605 5.42 35.48 16.40
CA ALA A 605 4.92 36.06 17.63
C ALA A 605 3.57 35.44 18.06
N ALA A 606 2.72 35.05 17.11
CA ALA A 606 1.47 34.34 17.39
C ALA A 606 1.70 32.93 17.93
N MET A 607 2.65 32.18 17.36
CA MET A 607 3.05 30.87 17.85
C MET A 607 3.64 30.95 19.27
N ALA A 608 4.51 31.93 19.53
CA ALA A 608 5.09 32.14 20.86
C ALA A 608 4.02 32.39 21.92
N ARG A 609 3.01 33.23 21.61
CA ARG A 609 1.90 33.53 22.53
C ARG A 609 0.96 32.35 22.77
N SER A 610 0.69 31.55 21.74
CA SER A 610 -0.24 30.41 21.82
C SER A 610 0.41 29.14 22.40
N GLY A 611 1.74 29.07 22.42
CA GLY A 611 2.48 27.87 22.81
C GLY A 611 2.55 26.82 21.70
N THR A 612 2.18 27.17 20.46
CA THR A 612 2.32 26.29 19.30
C THR A 612 3.79 25.98 19.02
N VAL A 613 4.11 24.69 18.87
CA VAL A 613 5.48 24.25 18.59
C VAL A 613 5.80 24.42 17.10
N ALA A 614 6.99 24.93 16.80
CA ALA A 614 7.55 24.92 15.44
C ALA A 614 8.30 23.60 15.20
N VAL A 615 7.85 22.79 14.25
CA VAL A 615 8.55 21.56 13.85
C VAL A 615 9.39 21.85 12.60
N ALA A 616 10.68 22.06 12.81
CA ALA A 616 11.61 22.37 11.72
C ALA A 616 12.08 21.09 11.01
N LEU A 617 12.12 21.14 9.67
CA LEU A 617 12.38 19.99 8.79
C LEU A 617 13.62 20.23 7.91
N PRO A 618 14.85 20.23 8.48
CA PRO A 618 16.06 20.63 7.76
C PRO A 618 16.43 19.73 6.57
N THR A 619 15.97 18.48 6.58
CA THR A 619 16.12 17.51 5.48
C THR A 619 15.41 17.96 4.22
N THR A 620 14.20 18.51 4.34
CA THR A 620 13.41 19.00 3.21
C THR A 620 13.98 20.31 2.68
N ALA A 621 14.33 21.25 3.57
CA ALA A 621 15.04 22.46 3.17
C ALA A 621 16.34 22.14 2.41
N TYR A 622 17.11 21.14 2.86
CA TYR A 622 18.31 20.65 2.17
C TYR A 622 17.98 20.02 0.81
N MET A 623 17.05 19.06 0.78
CA MET A 623 16.75 18.25 -0.41
C MET A 623 16.16 19.10 -1.55
N LEU A 624 15.29 20.04 -1.20
CA LEU A 624 14.63 20.95 -2.14
C LEU A 624 15.41 22.24 -2.38
N ARG A 625 16.52 22.46 -1.65
CA ARG A 625 17.34 23.68 -1.70
C ARG A 625 16.52 24.94 -1.40
N LEU A 626 15.60 24.83 -0.44
CA LEU A 626 14.77 25.95 0.01
C LEU A 626 15.61 26.89 0.88
N ARG A 627 15.11 28.11 1.04
CA ARG A 627 15.56 28.99 2.11
C ARG A 627 15.15 28.32 3.44
N PRO A 628 16.08 28.12 4.39
CA PRO A 628 15.71 27.48 5.66
C PRO A 628 14.77 28.37 6.50
N PRO A 629 13.92 27.77 7.34
CA PRO A 629 13.05 28.53 8.24
C PRO A 629 13.85 29.40 9.21
N PRO A 630 13.33 30.58 9.64
CA PRO A 630 14.00 31.51 10.53
C PRO A 630 14.00 31.02 12.00
N VAL A 631 14.56 29.83 12.25
CA VAL A 631 14.57 29.14 13.55
C VAL A 631 15.28 29.94 14.65
N ARG A 632 16.22 30.82 14.29
CA ARG A 632 16.86 31.74 15.24
C ARG A 632 15.92 32.80 15.74
N ASP A 633 15.11 33.36 14.86
CA ASP A 633 14.10 34.34 15.23
C ASP A 633 12.98 33.66 16.05
N MET A 634 12.56 32.45 15.65
CA MET A 634 11.60 31.65 16.42
C MET A 634 12.05 31.41 17.85
N ILE A 635 13.28 30.93 18.05
CA ILE A 635 13.80 30.68 19.39
C ILE A 635 13.99 32.00 20.14
N ALA A 636 14.49 33.06 19.51
CA ALA A 636 14.64 34.36 20.16
C ALA A 636 13.30 34.93 20.67
N GLU A 637 12.20 34.72 19.92
CA GLU A 637 10.85 35.15 20.29
C GLU A 637 10.17 34.21 21.31
N GLY A 638 10.82 33.09 21.68
CA GLY A 638 10.32 32.16 22.68
C GLY A 638 9.41 31.06 22.15
N VAL A 639 9.39 30.81 20.83
CA VAL A 639 8.76 29.63 20.25
C VAL A 639 9.56 28.38 20.65
N ALA A 640 8.87 27.33 21.10
CA ALA A 640 9.48 26.02 21.26
C ALA A 640 9.72 25.40 19.89
N VAL A 641 10.94 24.94 19.61
CA VAL A 641 11.29 24.28 18.35
C VAL A 641 11.50 22.79 18.57
N ALA A 642 10.87 21.98 17.74
CA ALA A 642 11.06 20.55 17.60
C ALA A 642 11.69 20.22 16.23
N LEU A 643 12.25 19.02 16.10
CA LEU A 643 12.77 18.51 14.84
C LEU A 643 11.95 17.31 14.36
N GLY A 644 11.76 17.24 13.04
CA GLY A 644 11.26 16.05 12.34
C GLY A 644 12.18 15.73 11.17
N SER A 645 12.26 14.45 10.82
CA SER A 645 13.04 14.02 9.65
C SER A 645 12.35 14.33 8.32
N ASP A 646 11.04 14.57 8.35
CA ASP A 646 10.18 14.58 7.18
C ASP A 646 10.42 13.34 6.31
N PHE A 647 10.57 12.17 6.93
CA PHE A 647 10.85 10.95 6.18
C PHE A 647 9.70 10.63 5.24
N ASN A 648 9.94 10.84 3.95
CA ASN A 648 8.96 10.68 2.88
C ASN A 648 9.66 10.23 1.59
N PRO A 649 8.92 9.86 0.52
CA PRO A 649 9.52 9.36 -0.73
C PRO A 649 10.46 10.34 -1.43
N ASN A 650 10.38 11.64 -1.11
CA ASN A 650 11.23 12.70 -1.65
C ASN A 650 12.38 13.07 -0.70
N ALA A 651 12.14 13.12 0.61
CA ALA A 651 13.13 13.34 1.66
C ALA A 651 13.43 12.02 2.40
N HIS A 652 14.27 11.19 1.79
CA HIS A 652 14.56 9.83 2.27
C HIS A 652 15.63 9.79 3.39
N CYS A 653 15.39 10.49 4.51
CA CYS A 653 16.25 10.50 5.70
C CYS A 653 15.55 9.83 6.90
N LEU A 654 16.09 8.71 7.39
CA LEU A 654 15.50 7.92 8.49
C LEU A 654 16.13 8.22 9.87
N ALA A 655 17.23 8.96 9.90
CA ALA A 655 18.12 9.02 11.05
C ALA A 655 18.10 10.41 11.70
N MET A 656 17.45 10.52 12.85
CA MET A 656 17.44 11.76 13.65
C MET A 656 18.83 12.32 14.00
N PRO A 657 19.91 11.53 14.17
CA PRO A 657 21.26 12.09 14.30
C PRO A 657 21.69 12.96 13.11
N VAL A 658 21.33 12.56 11.88
CA VAL A 658 21.58 13.38 10.67
C VAL A 658 20.71 14.63 10.69
N VAL A 659 19.45 14.52 11.09
CA VAL A 659 18.53 15.67 11.23
C VAL A 659 19.08 16.70 12.22
N MET A 660 19.57 16.27 13.38
CA MET A 660 20.20 17.15 14.37
C MET A 660 21.46 17.83 13.82
N ASN A 661 22.30 17.09 13.09
CA ASN A 661 23.48 17.68 12.44
C ASN A 661 23.08 18.78 11.44
N LEU A 662 22.11 18.49 10.55
CA LEU A 662 21.60 19.46 9.60
C LEU A 662 20.93 20.66 10.29
N ALA A 663 20.25 20.46 11.42
CA ALA A 663 19.72 21.55 12.22
C ALA A 663 20.82 22.48 12.73
N CYS A 664 21.97 21.95 13.14
CA CYS A 664 23.11 22.77 13.51
C CYS A 664 23.72 23.53 12.32
N VAL A 665 23.87 22.86 11.18
CA VAL A 665 24.57 23.41 10.00
C VAL A 665 23.70 24.39 9.21
N ILE A 666 22.44 24.03 8.96
CA ILE A 666 21.51 24.75 8.07
C ILE A 666 20.62 25.72 8.86
N LEU A 667 20.16 25.33 10.05
CA LEU A 667 19.24 26.14 10.88
C LEU A 667 19.97 26.94 11.96
N HIS A 668 21.30 26.82 12.05
CA HIS A 668 22.17 27.51 13.01
C HIS A 668 21.79 27.25 14.49
N MET A 669 21.21 26.08 14.76
CA MET A 669 20.97 25.62 16.14
C MET A 669 22.29 25.19 16.80
N SER A 670 22.41 25.40 18.09
CA SER A 670 23.46 24.77 18.89
C SER A 670 23.15 23.29 19.10
N MET A 671 24.17 22.48 19.42
CA MET A 671 23.96 21.05 19.73
C MET A 671 22.94 20.83 20.87
N PRO A 672 22.94 21.62 21.97
CA PRO A 672 21.92 21.51 23.01
C PRO A 672 20.50 21.77 22.48
N GLU A 673 20.32 22.82 21.68
CA GLU A 673 19.02 23.14 21.08
C GLU A 673 18.55 22.01 20.15
N ALA A 674 19.45 21.43 19.36
CA ALA A 674 19.12 20.31 18.47
C ALA A 674 18.74 19.04 19.25
N LEU A 675 19.45 18.72 20.34
CA LEU A 675 19.09 17.59 21.20
C LEU A 675 17.72 17.79 21.85
N VAL A 676 17.47 18.98 22.42
CA VAL A 676 16.17 19.35 23.01
C VAL A 676 15.06 19.24 21.96
N ALA A 677 15.30 19.73 20.75
CA ALA A 677 14.34 19.71 19.66
C ALA A 677 14.03 18.29 19.16
N ALA A 678 14.99 17.37 19.18
CA ALA A 678 14.82 15.95 18.81
C ALA A 678 14.43 15.04 19.98
N THR A 679 14.14 15.58 21.17
CA THR A 679 13.75 14.81 22.36
C THR A 679 12.51 15.41 23.02
N ILE A 680 12.66 16.26 24.05
CA ILE A 680 11.55 16.76 24.86
C ILE A 680 10.58 17.62 24.06
N ASN A 681 11.07 18.47 23.16
CA ASN A 681 10.19 19.34 22.36
C ASN A 681 9.48 18.56 21.26
N ALA A 682 10.13 17.58 20.62
CA ALA A 682 9.47 16.66 19.70
C ALA A 682 8.41 15.80 20.40
N ALA A 683 8.71 15.29 21.61
CA ALA A 683 7.71 14.62 22.44
C ALA A 683 6.55 15.56 22.81
N HIS A 684 6.86 16.84 23.07
CA HIS A 684 5.86 17.84 23.37
C HIS A 684 4.98 18.09 22.16
N ALA A 685 5.54 18.27 20.96
CA ALA A 685 4.83 18.48 19.70
C ALA A 685 3.85 17.34 19.33
N LEU A 686 4.02 16.16 19.94
CA LEU A 686 3.12 15.02 19.78
C LEU A 686 2.23 14.77 20.99
N GLY A 687 2.19 15.69 21.95
CA GLY A 687 1.37 15.60 23.17
C GLY A 687 1.83 14.55 24.19
N GLN A 688 3.06 14.07 24.11
CA GLN A 688 3.56 12.91 24.88
C GLN A 688 4.85 13.19 25.68
N SER A 689 5.28 14.45 25.83
CA SER A 689 6.42 14.83 26.70
C SER A 689 6.21 14.47 28.16
N ALA A 690 4.99 14.04 28.50
CA ALA A 690 4.69 13.49 29.80
C ALA A 690 5.46 12.23 30.17
N MET A 691 5.64 11.36 29.18
CA MET A 691 6.20 10.03 29.32
C MET A 691 7.47 9.82 28.48
N HIS A 692 7.76 10.74 27.54
CA HIS A 692 8.86 10.64 26.58
C HIS A 692 9.76 11.88 26.60
N GLY A 693 10.92 11.79 25.93
CA GLY A 693 11.76 12.93 25.60
C GLY A 693 12.77 13.38 26.67
N SER A 694 12.84 12.71 27.82
CA SER A 694 13.87 12.95 28.85
C SER A 694 14.10 11.71 29.70
N VAL A 695 15.26 11.65 30.39
CA VAL A 695 15.57 10.61 31.37
C VAL A 695 15.23 11.12 32.76
N GLU A 696 13.98 10.87 33.18
CA GLU A 696 13.44 11.30 34.47
C GLU A 696 12.64 10.16 35.11
N LYS A 697 12.61 10.11 36.44
CA LYS A 697 11.79 9.13 37.16
C LYS A 697 10.32 9.27 36.74
N GLY A 698 9.67 8.12 36.53
CA GLY A 698 8.26 8.07 36.11
C GLY A 698 8.04 8.15 34.59
N LYS A 699 9.07 8.44 33.77
CA LYS A 699 8.99 8.37 32.31
C LYS A 699 9.37 7.00 31.77
N TRP A 700 9.09 6.74 30.49
CA TRP A 700 9.51 5.48 29.85
C TRP A 700 11.03 5.34 29.85
N GLY A 701 11.50 4.13 30.10
CA GLY A 701 12.90 3.72 29.93
C GLY A 701 13.29 3.59 28.46
N ASN A 702 13.03 4.64 27.67
CA ASN A 702 13.47 4.77 26.29
C ASN A 702 14.82 5.47 26.29
N LEU A 703 15.89 4.72 26.01
CA LEU A 703 17.26 5.18 26.21
C LEU A 703 18.11 4.79 25.00
N LEU A 704 19.13 5.61 24.71
CA LEU A 704 20.22 5.24 23.81
C LEU A 704 21.51 5.11 24.62
N LEU A 705 22.24 4.04 24.36
CA LEU A 705 23.61 3.89 24.84
C LEU A 705 24.57 4.26 23.72
N LEU A 706 25.32 5.34 23.92
CA LEU A 706 26.31 5.81 22.97
C LEU A 706 27.68 5.25 23.32
N ASN A 707 28.35 4.63 22.36
CA ASN A 707 29.76 4.23 22.45
C ASN A 707 30.70 5.45 22.31
N ALA A 708 30.46 6.48 23.11
CA ALA A 708 31.18 7.71 23.12
C ALA A 708 31.21 8.29 24.55
N PRO A 709 32.27 9.02 24.93
CA PRO A 709 32.40 9.58 26.27
C PRO A 709 31.43 10.73 26.54
N THR A 710 30.93 11.40 25.49
CA THR A 710 29.98 12.50 25.60
C THR A 710 28.93 12.45 24.49
N TRP A 711 27.76 13.04 24.74
CA TRP A 711 26.60 12.95 23.84
C TRP A 711 26.76 13.76 22.55
N GLU A 712 27.60 14.77 22.53
CA GLU A 712 27.84 15.65 21.38
C GLU A 712 28.35 14.87 20.16
N HIS A 713 29.03 13.74 20.38
CA HIS A 713 29.47 12.83 19.31
C HIS A 713 28.31 12.35 18.43
N LEU A 714 27.11 12.19 18.99
CA LEU A 714 25.92 11.79 18.24
C LEU A 714 25.53 12.81 17.17
N ILE A 715 25.69 14.11 17.46
CA ILE A 715 25.34 15.20 16.55
C ILE A 715 26.52 15.56 15.65
N TYR A 716 27.74 15.53 16.19
CA TYR A 716 28.95 15.87 15.45
C TYR A 716 29.19 14.93 14.25
N GLN A 717 28.99 13.63 14.43
CA GLN A 717 29.28 12.65 13.39
C GLN A 717 28.14 12.59 12.34
N LEU A 718 28.38 13.23 11.19
CA LEU A 718 27.46 13.18 10.06
C LEU A 718 27.50 11.79 9.40
N GLY A 719 26.46 10.98 9.66
CA GLY A 719 26.35 9.62 9.14
C GLY A 719 27.11 8.58 9.98
N CYS A 720 26.93 7.30 9.64
CA CYS A 720 27.45 6.16 10.41
C CYS A 720 27.05 6.23 11.90
N HIS A 721 25.84 6.72 12.21
CA HIS A 721 25.32 6.78 13.58
C HIS A 721 25.22 5.40 14.23
N ASN A 722 25.12 4.34 13.42
CA ASN A 722 25.21 2.94 13.86
C ASN A 722 26.57 2.60 14.52
N ASP A 723 27.61 3.40 14.30
CA ASP A 723 28.88 3.25 15.01
C ASP A 723 28.86 3.88 16.41
N VAL A 724 28.13 4.98 16.56
CA VAL A 724 28.03 5.74 17.82
C VAL A 724 26.94 5.14 18.71
N ILE A 725 25.79 4.73 18.17
CA ILE A 725 24.69 4.12 18.92
C ILE A 725 25.01 2.64 19.11
N SER A 726 25.40 2.25 20.32
CA SER A 726 25.69 0.85 20.66
C SER A 726 24.47 0.04 21.05
N ALA A 727 23.46 0.69 21.65
CA ALA A 727 22.20 0.04 21.95
C ALA A 727 21.03 1.04 21.91
N VAL A 728 19.88 0.54 21.48
CA VAL A 728 18.58 1.23 21.53
C VAL A 728 17.71 0.45 22.50
N ILE A 729 17.21 1.13 23.51
CA ILE A 729 16.40 0.57 24.58
C ILE A 729 15.01 1.20 24.47
N PHE A 730 13.97 0.36 24.42
CA PHE A 730 12.57 0.78 24.40
C PHE A 730 11.83 0.16 25.58
N LYS A 731 11.28 1.00 26.47
CA LYS A 731 10.58 0.58 27.70
C LYS A 731 11.37 -0.48 28.49
N GLY A 732 12.69 -0.30 28.59
CA GLY A 732 13.61 -1.20 29.28
C GLY A 732 14.04 -2.46 28.52
N ASP A 733 13.51 -2.74 27.32
CA ASP A 733 13.99 -3.83 26.46
C ASP A 733 15.09 -3.33 25.52
N VAL A 734 16.16 -4.10 25.38
CA VAL A 734 17.17 -3.85 24.34
C VAL A 734 16.62 -4.32 23.00
N VAL A 735 16.24 -3.38 22.13
CA VAL A 735 15.58 -3.67 20.85
C VAL A 735 16.54 -3.61 19.66
N HIS A 736 17.67 -2.95 19.85
CA HIS A 736 18.82 -3.03 18.98
C HIS A 736 20.09 -2.97 19.83
N GLN A 737 21.06 -3.81 19.49
CA GLN A 737 22.40 -3.77 20.07
C GLN A 737 23.40 -4.05 18.96
N ARG A 738 24.42 -3.21 18.85
CA ARG A 738 25.55 -3.46 17.98
C ARG A 738 26.26 -4.71 18.49
N THR A 739 26.34 -5.73 17.66
CA THR A 739 27.25 -6.85 17.89
C THR A 739 28.65 -6.36 17.53
N GLU A 740 29.58 -6.39 18.48
CA GLU A 740 30.99 -6.18 18.17
C GLU A 740 31.42 -7.32 17.23
N GLN A 741 31.57 -7.03 15.94
CA GLN A 741 32.32 -7.91 15.04
C GLN A 741 33.79 -7.75 15.43
N HIS A 742 34.33 -8.78 16.07
CA HIS A 742 35.77 -8.93 16.29
C HIS A 742 36.52 -9.14 14.98
#